data_AF-A0A6M2B8E5-F1
#
_entry.id   AF-A0A6M2B8E5-F1
#
_cell.length_a   1.000
_cell.length_b   1.000
_cell.length_c   1.000
_cell.angle_alpha   90.00
_cell.angle_beta   90.00
_cell.angle_gamma   90.00
#
_symmetry.space_group_name_H-M   'P 1'
#
loop_
_entity.id
_entity.type
_entity.pdbx_description
1 polymer ?
#
loop_
_entity_poly.entity_id
_entity_poly.type
_entity_poly.pdbx_seq_one_letter_code
_entity_poly.pdbx_strand_id
1 'polypeptide(L)'
;MVELNTVIPVAWNALVNALCREAPYLRATLTAEIARFTQARLASGGLAAAFNTSLLAYNGCPLEFTVSTSKPQALACTLDPFLPYYAEDRRIDAFARHYRQIVAPVSQNDADIRFDAAAIMQNQSAQPLRFGSWLGRKYTPEGMKTKIYSEVQSGGFDETNWPGAMENLSLAACREAGLSLLMTGEYPQQSASPREYYFQWHSAHITHADIAAVMRFFDCESLWPALKPLLEQAVQQTLNGQVFPATTYGFSLVYGQDAKPASFTLFVMAASFFGDNQRVFPAVQNLLTQNDQQLPLLQRVVTEQIPIQFNVVGFSVDRQGSRAISCTFSPQNSHFETLPVRPSPPSVHTPRLSLKALLAQQSASGAFVSYVRTPDGRWHQDENAFVTAQVLRTLENTAQTAPYIEKALGFLTTCETRPHHFSFWPAAAHPQWMANLKICADIDDTAIITELLYKSGRLSLAQARQTLSHMNNYQVRKVDPRLKATQNQWAECQSFYTWMQDENQLSQLDCCVNTNALILLHRLTDEGSPLPPAYPRITQMLNQAVQWSGSDFDRLSTLTPYYAHPAEWLATLIYARQAGIPQLTPLINALSCWQLPAGQRESPLYRRHDGRYLWTSPCLNQFRSLAQTEYAEENHEYIS
;
A
#
# COMPACT_ATOMS: atom_id res chain seq x y z
N MET A 1 -3.37 -30.48 2.13
CA MET A 1 -3.10 -29.03 2.24
C MET A 1 -3.12 -28.46 0.83
N VAL A 2 -3.94 -27.44 0.58
CA VAL A 2 -3.94 -26.71 -0.70
C VAL A 2 -2.66 -25.88 -0.77
N GLU A 3 -1.91 -25.99 -1.86
CA GLU A 3 -0.75 -25.12 -2.14
C GLU A 3 -1.27 -23.70 -2.41
N LEU A 4 -0.71 -22.72 -1.71
CA LEU A 4 -1.11 -21.32 -1.87
C LEU A 4 -0.23 -20.64 -2.90
N ASN A 5 -0.77 -19.62 -3.56
CA ASN A 5 -0.01 -18.73 -4.43
C ASN A 5 0.34 -17.44 -3.68
N THR A 6 1.53 -16.93 -3.95
CA THR A 6 1.96 -15.57 -3.62
C THR A 6 2.48 -14.89 -4.88
N VAL A 7 2.90 -13.63 -4.76
CA VAL A 7 3.43 -12.87 -5.89
C VAL A 7 4.70 -12.11 -5.54
N ILE A 8 5.53 -11.87 -6.55
CA ILE A 8 6.72 -11.02 -6.48
C ILE A 8 6.78 -10.12 -7.73
N PRO A 9 7.22 -8.85 -7.62
CA PRO A 9 7.40 -8.03 -8.82
C PRO A 9 8.42 -8.66 -9.78
N VAL A 10 8.10 -8.68 -11.08
CA VAL A 10 8.98 -9.28 -12.13
C VAL A 10 10.39 -8.68 -12.09
N ALA A 11 10.48 -7.35 -11.91
CA ALA A 11 11.76 -6.64 -11.90
C ALA A 11 12.59 -6.86 -10.62
N TRP A 12 12.03 -7.49 -9.57
CA TRP A 12 12.64 -7.56 -8.24
C TRP A 12 14.00 -8.26 -8.25
N ASN A 13 14.02 -9.52 -8.69
CA ASN A 13 15.25 -10.31 -8.73
C ASN A 13 16.15 -9.90 -9.90
N ALA A 14 15.56 -9.49 -11.02
CA ALA A 14 16.32 -9.00 -12.19
C ALA A 14 17.22 -7.82 -11.80
N LEU A 15 16.67 -6.84 -11.06
CA LEU A 15 17.39 -5.67 -10.59
C LEU A 15 18.57 -6.03 -9.68
N VAL A 16 18.32 -6.85 -8.64
CA VAL A 16 19.38 -7.29 -7.71
C VAL A 16 20.49 -8.04 -8.46
N ASN A 17 20.11 -8.93 -9.39
CA ASN A 17 21.07 -9.71 -10.17
C ASN A 17 21.94 -8.84 -11.07
N ALA A 18 21.38 -7.79 -11.69
CA ALA A 18 22.13 -6.86 -12.53
C ALA A 18 23.13 -6.03 -11.72
N LEU A 19 22.72 -5.53 -10.55
CA LEU A 19 23.62 -4.85 -9.62
C LEU A 19 24.77 -5.76 -9.19
N CYS A 20 24.50 -7.02 -8.85
CA CYS A 20 25.52 -8.00 -8.49
C CYS A 20 26.42 -8.45 -9.65
N ARG A 21 26.01 -8.24 -10.92
CA ARG A 21 26.88 -8.47 -12.09
C ARG A 21 27.90 -7.34 -12.25
N GLU A 22 27.45 -6.10 -12.09
CA GLU A 22 28.33 -4.93 -12.16
C GLU A 22 29.26 -4.83 -10.94
N ALA A 23 28.75 -5.16 -9.75
CA ALA A 23 29.50 -5.15 -8.50
C ALA A 23 29.44 -6.52 -7.80
N PRO A 24 30.34 -7.46 -8.14
CA PRO A 24 30.32 -8.83 -7.60
C PRO A 24 30.40 -8.92 -6.07
N TYR A 25 31.01 -7.93 -5.39
CA TYR A 25 31.11 -7.88 -3.94
C TYR A 25 29.75 -7.78 -3.23
N LEU A 26 28.68 -7.36 -3.94
CA LEU A 26 27.32 -7.31 -3.41
C LEU A 26 26.72 -8.70 -3.19
N ARG A 27 27.13 -9.70 -3.97
CA ARG A 27 26.44 -11.00 -4.06
C ARG A 27 26.34 -11.73 -2.72
N ALA A 28 27.40 -11.68 -1.91
CA ALA A 28 27.45 -12.41 -0.64
C ALA A 28 26.52 -11.81 0.43
N THR A 29 26.19 -10.52 0.35
CA THR A 29 25.44 -9.80 1.38
C THR A 29 24.07 -9.35 0.89
N LEU A 30 24.01 -8.52 -0.16
CA LEU A 30 22.79 -7.93 -0.69
C LEU A 30 21.75 -9.00 -1.04
N THR A 31 22.13 -10.02 -1.82
CA THR A 31 21.19 -11.07 -2.26
C THR A 31 20.56 -11.81 -1.08
N ALA A 32 21.34 -12.13 -0.05
CA ALA A 32 20.85 -12.83 1.12
C ALA A 32 19.93 -11.95 1.99
N GLU A 33 20.24 -10.66 2.12
CA GLU A 33 19.40 -9.69 2.84
C GLU A 33 18.08 -9.43 2.13
N ILE A 34 18.11 -9.23 0.80
CA ILE A 34 16.89 -9.08 0.01
C ILE A 34 16.04 -10.35 0.05
N ALA A 35 16.63 -11.54 0.01
CA ALA A 35 15.88 -12.79 0.14
C ALA A 35 15.12 -12.87 1.48
N ARG A 36 15.79 -12.59 2.61
CA ARG A 36 15.15 -12.58 3.93
C ARG A 36 14.09 -11.50 4.06
N PHE A 37 14.36 -10.30 3.56
CA PHE A 37 13.39 -9.19 3.49
C PHE A 37 12.15 -9.53 2.66
N THR A 38 12.34 -10.25 1.55
CA THR A 38 11.26 -10.65 0.64
C THR A 38 10.41 -11.75 1.26
N GLN A 39 11.01 -12.68 2.02
CA GLN A 39 10.29 -13.81 2.61
C GLN A 39 9.13 -13.39 3.52
N ALA A 40 9.31 -12.35 4.34
CA ALA A 40 8.24 -11.84 5.20
C ALA A 40 7.01 -11.35 4.38
N ARG A 41 7.25 -10.73 3.22
CA ARG A 41 6.19 -10.27 2.30
C ARG A 41 5.49 -11.41 1.61
N LEU A 42 6.25 -12.38 1.11
CA LEU A 42 5.70 -13.57 0.46
C LEU A 42 4.81 -14.37 1.41
N ALA A 43 5.17 -14.43 2.69
CA ALA A 43 4.40 -15.12 3.74
C ALA A 43 3.24 -14.30 4.31
N SER A 44 3.17 -12.99 4.04
CA SER A 44 2.21 -12.08 4.67
C SER A 44 0.75 -12.25 4.21
N GLY A 45 0.53 -12.92 3.08
CA GLY A 45 -0.79 -12.95 2.43
C GLY A 45 -1.22 -11.60 1.82
N GLY A 46 -0.36 -10.58 1.81
CA GLY A 46 -0.69 -9.27 1.25
C GLY A 46 -0.62 -9.18 -0.28
N LEU A 47 -0.04 -10.19 -0.95
CA LEU A 47 0.22 -10.22 -2.40
C LEU A 47 0.83 -8.89 -2.88
N ALA A 48 0.25 -8.27 -3.92
CA ALA A 48 0.73 -7.00 -4.48
C ALA A 48 0.77 -5.87 -3.44
N ALA A 49 -0.16 -5.83 -2.48
CA ALA A 49 -0.19 -4.80 -1.43
C ALA A 49 1.12 -4.78 -0.64
N ALA A 50 1.75 -5.93 -0.41
CA ALA A 50 3.03 -6.01 0.30
C ALA A 50 4.21 -5.35 -0.45
N PHE A 51 4.02 -5.01 -1.73
CA PHE A 51 5.05 -4.46 -2.62
C PHE A 51 4.70 -3.10 -3.24
N ASN A 52 3.48 -2.58 -3.09
CA ASN A 52 3.04 -1.34 -3.77
C ASN A 52 2.38 -0.29 -2.84
N THR A 53 2.62 -0.39 -1.54
CA THR A 53 1.99 0.47 -0.52
C THR A 53 3.00 1.23 0.35
N SER A 54 4.30 0.95 0.27
CA SER A 54 5.31 1.63 1.06
C SER A 54 5.39 3.12 0.72
N LEU A 55 5.80 3.97 1.67
CA LEU A 55 6.12 5.37 1.38
C LEU A 55 7.60 5.57 1.00
N LEU A 56 8.39 4.50 0.98
CA LEU A 56 9.82 4.59 0.67
C LEU A 56 10.04 5.03 -0.79
N ALA A 57 9.40 4.35 -1.73
CA ALA A 57 9.50 4.63 -3.14
C ALA A 57 8.22 5.25 -3.72
N TYR A 58 8.36 5.99 -4.81
CA TYR A 58 7.24 6.71 -5.44
C TYR A 58 6.13 5.76 -5.93
N ASN A 59 6.49 4.59 -6.43
CA ASN A 59 5.54 3.57 -6.88
C ASN A 59 5.04 2.65 -5.75
N GLY A 60 5.28 3.01 -4.48
CA GLY A 60 4.88 2.18 -3.35
C GLY A 60 5.83 1.02 -3.04
N CYS A 61 6.97 0.92 -3.74
CA CYS A 61 7.93 -0.15 -3.55
C CYS A 61 8.63 -0.04 -2.19
N PRO A 62 8.71 -1.13 -1.39
CA PRO A 62 9.39 -1.13 -0.10
C PRO A 62 10.90 -1.34 -0.20
N LEU A 63 11.45 -1.37 -1.42
CA LEU A 63 12.86 -1.52 -1.73
C LEU A 63 13.31 -0.35 -2.61
N GLU A 64 14.35 0.36 -2.19
CA GLU A 64 14.97 1.43 -2.95
C GLU A 64 16.49 1.26 -2.99
N PHE A 65 17.08 1.53 -4.16
CA PHE A 65 18.52 1.62 -4.35
C PHE A 65 18.92 3.05 -4.60
N THR A 66 20.11 3.44 -4.17
CA THR A 66 20.72 4.74 -4.45
C THR A 66 22.16 4.58 -4.89
N VAL A 67 22.52 5.27 -5.96
CA VAL A 67 23.88 5.41 -6.46
C VAL A 67 24.28 6.90 -6.43
N SER A 68 25.57 7.19 -6.31
CA SER A 68 26.06 8.57 -6.22
C SER A 68 27.41 8.74 -6.90
N THR A 69 27.61 9.87 -7.58
CA THR A 69 28.91 10.21 -8.19
C THR A 69 30.00 10.51 -7.17
N SER A 70 29.64 10.80 -5.91
CA SER A 70 30.62 10.92 -4.82
C SER A 70 31.29 9.59 -4.46
N LYS A 71 30.60 8.47 -4.71
CA LYS A 71 31.12 7.11 -4.53
C LYS A 71 30.56 6.20 -5.64
N PRO A 72 31.09 6.29 -6.87
CA PRO A 72 30.49 5.63 -8.05
C PRO A 72 30.41 4.11 -7.95
N GLN A 73 31.29 3.51 -7.14
CA GLN A 73 31.36 2.08 -6.88
C GLN A 73 30.57 1.66 -5.63
N ALA A 74 29.81 2.56 -4.99
CA ALA A 74 29.02 2.24 -3.81
C ALA A 74 27.53 2.11 -4.16
N LEU A 75 26.84 1.25 -3.43
CA LEU A 75 25.39 1.07 -3.51
C LEU A 75 24.80 1.31 -2.12
N ALA A 76 23.79 2.18 -2.02
CA ALA A 76 22.91 2.19 -0.88
C ALA A 76 21.60 1.44 -1.22
N CYS A 77 21.11 0.65 -0.27
CA CYS A 77 19.84 -0.06 -0.34
C CYS A 77 19.02 0.34 0.88
N THR A 78 17.83 0.87 0.69
CA THR A 78 16.89 1.21 1.77
C THR A 78 15.71 0.26 1.70
N LEU A 79 15.28 -0.23 2.87
CA LEU A 79 14.22 -1.20 3.04
C LEU A 79 13.18 -0.64 4.03
N ASP A 80 11.91 -0.63 3.62
CA ASP A 80 10.79 -0.46 4.53
C ASP A 80 10.42 -1.84 5.09
N PRO A 81 10.73 -2.17 6.37
CA PRO A 81 10.50 -3.51 6.88
C PRO A 81 9.02 -3.82 7.12
N PHE A 82 8.14 -2.82 7.16
CA PHE A 82 6.78 -2.98 7.63
C PHE A 82 5.82 -3.42 6.52
N LEU A 83 4.80 -4.18 6.93
CA LEU A 83 3.66 -4.55 6.08
C LEU A 83 2.58 -3.44 6.10
N PRO A 84 1.70 -3.37 5.10
CA PRO A 84 0.67 -2.33 5.01
C PRO A 84 -0.59 -2.71 5.81
N TYR A 85 -0.41 -3.02 7.08
CA TYR A 85 -1.49 -3.36 8.00
C TYR A 85 -1.61 -2.28 9.08
N TYR A 86 -2.83 -2.01 9.52
CA TYR A 86 -3.09 -1.06 10.59
C TYR A 86 -2.50 -1.57 11.92
N ALA A 87 -2.60 -2.87 12.18
CA ALA A 87 -2.05 -3.49 13.37
C ALA A 87 -0.51 -3.59 13.37
N GLU A 88 0.16 -3.23 12.27
CA GLU A 88 1.63 -3.24 12.19
C GLU A 88 2.20 -2.05 12.98
N ASP A 89 2.85 -2.35 14.10
CA ASP A 89 3.57 -1.34 14.89
C ASP A 89 4.81 -0.87 14.12
N ARG A 90 4.89 0.43 13.85
CA ARG A 90 5.97 1.07 13.09
C ARG A 90 7.08 1.68 13.95
N ARG A 91 6.98 1.55 15.28
CA ARG A 91 7.97 2.09 16.22
C ARG A 91 9.28 1.30 16.19
N ILE A 92 10.33 1.91 16.73
CA ILE A 92 11.69 1.38 16.70
C ILE A 92 11.83 -0.02 17.31
N ASP A 93 10.99 -0.39 18.29
CA ASP A 93 11.01 -1.72 18.90
C ASP A 93 10.56 -2.82 17.92
N ALA A 94 9.59 -2.50 17.05
CA ALA A 94 9.16 -3.38 15.98
C ALA A 94 10.19 -3.41 14.86
N PHE A 95 10.74 -2.25 14.49
CA PHE A 95 11.87 -2.16 13.57
C PHE A 95 13.04 -3.06 14.01
N ALA A 96 13.42 -3.06 15.29
CA ALA A 96 14.53 -3.86 15.81
C ALA A 96 14.31 -5.37 15.60
N ARG A 97 13.06 -5.86 15.69
CA ARG A 97 12.73 -7.25 15.39
C ARG A 97 12.92 -7.56 13.90
N HIS A 98 12.39 -6.71 13.03
CA HIS A 98 12.54 -6.85 11.59
C HIS A 98 14.00 -6.74 11.13
N TYR A 99 14.76 -5.82 11.72
CA TYR A 99 16.18 -5.65 11.47
C TYR A 99 16.95 -6.96 11.69
N ARG A 100 16.75 -7.64 12.82
CA ARG A 100 17.41 -8.93 13.13
C ARG A 100 17.01 -10.06 12.18
N GLN A 101 15.79 -10.01 11.66
CA GLN A 101 15.32 -11.00 10.67
C GLN A 101 15.95 -10.77 9.29
N ILE A 102 16.17 -9.51 8.90
CA ILE A 102 16.73 -9.14 7.59
C ILE A 102 18.25 -9.27 7.59
N VAL A 103 18.90 -8.72 8.62
CA VAL A 103 20.34 -8.73 8.83
C VAL A 103 20.60 -9.89 9.78
N ALA A 104 20.82 -11.08 9.23
CA ALA A 104 21.18 -12.29 10.00
C ALA A 104 22.27 -11.96 11.05
N PRO A 105 22.39 -12.69 12.16
CA PRO A 105 23.40 -12.42 13.17
C PRO A 105 24.79 -12.64 12.55
N VAL A 106 25.35 -11.57 12.01
CA VAL A 106 26.79 -11.44 11.87
C VAL A 106 27.32 -11.59 13.29
N SER A 107 28.47 -12.24 13.47
CA SER A 107 29.18 -12.42 14.74
C SER A 107 29.59 -11.12 15.46
N GLN A 108 28.90 -10.01 15.20
CA GLN A 108 28.99 -8.74 15.90
C GLN A 108 28.22 -8.88 17.21
N ASN A 109 28.86 -8.53 18.32
CA ASN A 109 28.20 -8.41 19.61
C ASN A 109 26.97 -7.49 19.46
N ASP A 110 25.77 -8.05 19.58
CA ASP A 110 24.50 -7.31 19.63
C ASP A 110 24.50 -6.18 20.68
N ALA A 111 25.44 -6.21 21.63
CA ALA A 111 25.66 -5.21 22.66
C ALA A 111 25.98 -3.79 22.13
N ASP A 112 26.46 -3.66 20.88
CA ASP A 112 26.88 -2.36 20.32
C ASP A 112 25.81 -1.68 19.45
N ILE A 113 24.69 -2.35 19.14
CA ILE A 113 23.60 -1.77 18.33
C ILE A 113 22.69 -0.95 19.24
N ARG A 114 22.68 0.37 19.03
CA ARG A 114 21.84 1.28 19.82
C ARG A 114 20.72 1.91 19.01
N PHE A 115 19.51 1.84 19.56
CA PHE A 115 18.30 2.45 19.02
C PHE A 115 17.72 3.52 19.96
N ASP A 116 18.44 3.84 21.04
CA ASP A 116 17.93 4.64 22.17
C ASP A 116 17.44 6.02 21.74
N ALA A 117 18.18 6.70 20.85
CA ALA A 117 17.80 8.02 20.36
C ALA A 117 16.47 7.99 19.57
N ALA A 118 16.32 7.00 18.68
CA ALA A 118 15.07 6.80 17.94
C ALA A 118 13.92 6.36 18.86
N ALA A 119 14.21 5.57 19.91
CA ALA A 119 13.22 5.16 20.90
C ALA A 119 12.67 6.35 21.69
N ILE A 120 13.54 7.23 22.18
CA ILE A 120 13.15 8.47 22.87
C ILE A 120 12.22 9.29 21.97
N MET A 121 12.61 9.46 20.70
CA MET A 121 11.85 10.26 19.73
C MET A 121 10.47 9.66 19.38
N GLN A 122 10.40 8.33 19.19
CA GLN A 122 9.19 7.68 18.66
C GLN A 122 8.21 7.24 19.76
N ASN A 123 8.68 6.94 20.97
CA ASN A 123 7.82 6.44 22.05
C ASN A 123 7.04 7.53 22.79
N GLN A 124 7.36 8.80 22.57
CA GLN A 124 6.64 9.94 23.16
C GLN A 124 5.33 10.26 22.43
N SER A 125 5.10 9.65 21.26
CA SER A 125 3.90 9.89 20.47
C SER A 125 2.69 9.06 20.91
N ALA A 126 1.53 9.72 21.01
CA ALA A 126 0.23 9.06 21.08
C ALA A 126 -0.35 8.66 19.70
N GLN A 127 0.14 9.25 18.60
CA GLN A 127 -0.32 8.98 17.24
C GLN A 127 0.52 7.88 16.55
N PRO A 128 -0.10 7.04 15.71
CA PRO A 128 0.64 6.09 14.87
C PRO A 128 1.66 6.80 13.95
N LEU A 129 2.83 6.19 13.79
CA LEU A 129 3.87 6.67 12.89
C LEU A 129 3.48 6.44 11.42
N ARG A 130 3.79 7.41 10.56
CA ARG A 130 3.51 7.38 9.13
C ARG A 130 4.51 6.48 8.38
N PHE A 131 5.79 6.70 8.62
CA PHE A 131 6.92 5.98 8.02
C PHE A 131 7.46 4.92 8.98
N GLY A 132 7.64 5.27 10.25
CA GLY A 132 8.36 4.47 11.23
C GLY A 132 9.87 4.58 11.09
N SER A 133 10.56 3.44 11.11
CA SER A 133 11.99 3.37 10.81
C SER A 133 12.32 2.48 9.61
N TRP A 134 13.23 2.92 8.75
CA TRP A 134 13.71 2.19 7.58
C TRP A 134 15.16 1.75 7.74
N LEU A 135 15.49 0.60 7.15
CA LEU A 135 16.82 0.01 7.18
C LEU A 135 17.60 0.44 5.93
N GLY A 136 18.67 1.20 6.12
CA GLY A 136 19.67 1.51 5.10
C GLY A 136 20.89 0.60 5.18
N ARG A 137 21.32 0.06 4.05
CA ARG A 137 22.58 -0.69 3.89
C ARG A 137 23.44 0.04 2.88
N LYS A 138 24.62 0.51 3.29
CA LYS A 138 25.61 1.14 2.40
C LYS A 138 26.70 0.10 2.11
N TYR A 139 26.72 -0.44 0.90
CA TYR A 139 27.70 -1.41 0.42
C TYR A 139 28.79 -0.71 -0.38
N THR A 140 30.03 -1.05 -0.08
CA THR A 140 31.25 -0.57 -0.74
C THR A 140 32.19 -1.75 -0.97
N PRO A 141 33.18 -1.64 -1.89
CA PRO A 141 34.20 -2.67 -2.04
C PRO A 141 34.95 -2.98 -0.74
N GLU A 142 35.09 -2.00 0.16
CA GLU A 142 35.81 -2.11 1.43
C GLU A 142 34.95 -2.70 2.57
N GLY A 143 33.64 -2.84 2.36
CA GLY A 143 32.73 -3.38 3.36
C GLY A 143 31.35 -2.73 3.34
N MET A 144 30.63 -2.88 4.46
CA MET A 144 29.23 -2.54 4.55
C MET A 144 28.93 -1.80 5.85
N LYS A 145 28.04 -0.80 5.78
CA LYS A 145 27.56 -0.05 6.95
C LYS A 145 26.04 -0.09 7.01
N THR A 146 25.51 -0.15 8.23
CA THR A 146 24.08 0.00 8.50
C THR A 146 23.79 1.46 8.79
N LYS A 147 22.70 1.95 8.23
CA LYS A 147 22.07 3.22 8.60
C LYS A 147 20.61 2.95 8.93
N ILE A 148 20.07 3.67 9.90
CA ILE A 148 18.64 3.69 10.21
C ILE A 148 18.10 5.07 9.87
N TYR A 149 16.96 5.10 9.20
CA TYR A 149 16.18 6.32 8.97
C TYR A 149 14.98 6.26 9.90
N SER A 150 14.80 7.22 10.79
CA SER A 150 13.71 7.20 11.78
C SER A 150 12.86 8.44 11.65
N GLU A 151 11.54 8.25 11.59
CA GLU A 151 10.56 9.33 11.50
C GLU A 151 10.61 10.25 12.71
N VAL A 152 10.62 11.54 12.43
CA VAL A 152 10.44 12.62 13.39
C VAL A 152 9.00 13.11 13.28
N GLN A 153 8.24 12.99 14.36
CA GLN A 153 6.84 13.41 14.33
C GLN A 153 6.65 14.92 14.39
N SER A 154 5.58 15.39 13.74
CA SER A 154 5.11 16.76 13.84
C SER A 154 4.33 16.97 15.15
N GLY A 155 4.92 17.68 16.12
CA GLY A 155 4.18 18.19 17.30
C GLY A 155 4.16 17.32 18.57
N GLY A 156 5.02 16.30 18.69
CA GLY A 156 5.17 15.48 19.90
C GLY A 156 6.62 15.37 20.38
N PHE A 157 7.46 16.32 19.97
CA PHE A 157 8.90 16.24 20.04
C PHE A 157 9.44 17.21 21.11
N ASP A 158 10.12 16.69 22.13
CA ASP A 158 10.83 17.51 23.11
C ASP A 158 12.21 17.91 22.57
N GLU A 159 12.26 19.09 21.97
CA GLU A 159 13.48 19.68 21.39
C GLU A 159 14.63 19.77 22.40
N THR A 160 14.33 19.88 23.69
CA THR A 160 15.33 20.07 24.75
C THR A 160 16.01 18.77 25.18
N ASN A 161 15.36 17.62 24.96
CA ASN A 161 15.82 16.31 25.43
C ASN A 161 16.20 15.35 24.30
N TRP A 162 16.26 15.79 23.04
CA TRP A 162 16.76 14.96 21.94
C TRP A 162 18.27 14.78 22.06
N PRO A 163 18.75 13.53 22.27
CA PRO A 163 20.17 13.26 22.26
C PRO A 163 20.79 13.70 20.93
N GLY A 164 21.63 14.73 20.96
CA GLY A 164 22.37 15.29 19.82
C GLY A 164 21.55 16.08 18.80
N ALA A 165 20.43 16.69 19.23
CA ALA A 165 19.79 17.78 18.49
C ALA A 165 20.78 18.93 18.26
N MET A 166 20.56 19.67 17.17
CA MET A 166 21.35 20.86 16.89
C MET A 166 20.86 21.99 17.78
N GLU A 167 21.78 22.68 18.47
CA GLU A 167 21.47 23.74 19.44
C GLU A 167 20.54 24.83 18.88
N ASN A 168 20.54 25.05 17.56
CA ASN A 168 19.74 26.07 16.89
C ASN A 168 18.54 25.52 16.08
N LEU A 169 18.27 24.21 16.10
CA LEU A 169 17.18 23.62 15.32
C LEU A 169 15.90 23.50 16.14
N SER A 170 15.06 24.54 16.11
CA SER A 170 13.67 24.44 16.55
C SER A 170 12.73 24.16 15.39
N LEU A 171 11.66 23.39 15.62
CA LEU A 171 10.62 23.11 14.63
C LEU A 171 9.86 24.39 14.23
N ALA A 172 9.78 25.37 15.13
CA ALA A 172 9.24 26.68 14.81
C ALA A 172 10.10 27.38 13.76
N ALA A 173 11.41 27.47 13.98
CA ALA A 173 12.35 28.09 13.04
C ALA A 173 12.40 27.33 11.70
N CYS A 174 12.36 25.99 11.72
CA CYS A 174 12.24 25.21 10.48
C CYS A 174 10.97 25.57 9.71
N ARG A 175 9.81 25.68 10.38
CA ARG A 175 8.55 26.02 9.73
C ARG A 175 8.55 27.43 9.16
N GLU A 176 9.11 28.40 9.88
CA GLU A 176 9.31 29.76 9.38
C GLU A 176 10.23 29.79 8.16
N ALA A 177 11.23 28.91 8.12
CA ALA A 177 12.10 28.70 6.96
C ALA A 177 11.48 27.83 5.85
N GLY A 178 10.20 27.44 5.95
CA GLY A 178 9.50 26.62 4.94
C GLY A 178 9.85 25.13 4.95
N LEU A 179 10.38 24.62 6.07
CA LEU A 179 10.90 23.26 6.23
C LEU A 179 10.09 22.46 7.26
N SER A 180 9.90 21.16 6.96
CA SER A 180 9.46 20.14 7.91
C SER A 180 10.52 19.07 8.05
N LEU A 181 11.07 18.87 9.25
CA LEU A 181 11.92 17.71 9.52
C LEU A 181 11.07 16.43 9.46
N LEU A 182 11.44 15.51 8.58
CA LEU A 182 10.71 14.24 8.36
C LEU A 182 11.40 13.04 9.00
N MET A 183 12.71 12.92 8.80
CA MET A 183 13.48 11.74 9.22
C MET A 183 14.85 12.17 9.72
N THR A 184 15.43 11.39 10.63
CA THR A 184 16.86 11.41 10.94
C THR A 184 17.54 10.12 10.52
N GLY A 185 18.80 10.23 10.14
CA GLY A 185 19.66 9.14 9.73
C GLY A 185 20.80 8.94 10.72
N GLU A 186 20.95 7.72 11.23
CA GLU A 186 21.98 7.38 12.23
C GLU A 186 22.65 6.04 11.89
N TYR A 187 23.88 5.82 12.36
CA TYR A 187 24.60 4.55 12.20
C TYR A 187 24.64 3.82 13.54
N PRO A 188 23.82 2.78 13.75
CA PRO A 188 23.56 2.25 15.08
C PRO A 188 24.75 1.52 15.70
N GLN A 189 25.76 1.15 14.89
CA GLN A 189 27.02 0.52 15.35
C GLN A 189 28.12 1.55 15.70
N GLN A 190 27.87 2.85 15.55
CA GLN A 190 28.90 3.89 15.68
C GLN A 190 28.34 5.09 16.46
N SER A 191 28.61 5.15 17.77
CA SER A 191 28.11 6.23 18.65
C SER A 191 28.60 7.63 18.26
N ALA A 192 29.75 7.73 17.58
CA ALA A 192 30.32 8.99 17.10
C ALA A 192 30.13 9.20 15.58
N SER A 193 29.14 8.52 14.97
CA SER A 193 28.89 8.63 13.53
C SER A 193 28.24 9.96 13.13
N PRO A 194 28.47 10.42 11.88
CA PRO A 194 27.75 11.55 11.33
C PRO A 194 26.24 11.32 11.37
N ARG A 195 25.51 12.36 11.72
CA ARG A 195 24.05 12.35 11.73
C ARG A 195 23.52 13.02 10.48
N GLU A 196 22.42 12.48 9.97
CA GLU A 196 21.78 13.00 8.77
C GLU A 196 20.37 13.49 9.11
N TYR A 197 19.97 14.67 8.62
CA TYR A 197 18.63 15.22 8.81
C TYR A 197 17.94 15.39 7.46
N TYR A 198 16.68 15.02 7.36
CA TYR A 198 15.89 15.06 6.13
C TYR A 198 14.69 15.99 6.27
N PHE A 199 14.71 17.09 5.53
CA PHE A 199 13.68 18.10 5.54
C PHE A 199 12.85 18.03 4.26
N GLN A 200 11.54 18.22 4.38
CA GLN A 200 10.64 18.49 3.28
C GLN A 200 10.44 20.00 3.14
N TRP A 201 10.49 20.50 1.91
CA TRP A 201 10.09 21.85 1.56
C TRP A 201 8.56 21.94 1.45
N HIS A 202 7.95 22.98 2.02
CA HIS A 202 6.49 23.10 2.10
C HIS A 202 5.78 23.45 0.79
N SER A 203 6.51 23.98 -0.19
CA SER A 203 5.94 24.42 -1.46
C SER A 203 6.27 23.45 -2.59
N ALA A 204 5.35 23.33 -3.56
CA ALA A 204 5.64 22.62 -4.81
C ALA A 204 6.61 23.40 -5.71
N HIS A 205 6.81 24.69 -5.44
CA HIS A 205 7.69 25.57 -6.20
C HIS A 205 8.89 25.97 -5.34
N ILE A 206 10.06 26.06 -5.96
CA ILE A 206 11.28 26.50 -5.32
C ILE A 206 12.11 27.36 -6.28
N THR A 207 12.88 28.29 -5.75
CA THR A 207 13.80 29.13 -6.51
C THR A 207 15.22 28.99 -6.00
N HIS A 208 16.17 29.48 -6.80
CA HIS A 208 17.57 29.64 -6.35
C HIS A 208 17.69 30.47 -5.07
N ALA A 209 16.84 31.49 -4.89
CA ALA A 209 16.86 32.33 -3.69
C ALA A 209 16.38 31.56 -2.45
N ASP A 210 15.34 30.72 -2.60
CA ASP A 210 14.85 29.87 -1.52
C ASP A 210 15.93 28.86 -1.08
N ILE A 211 16.60 28.22 -2.03
CA ILE A 211 17.68 27.26 -1.74
C ILE A 211 18.85 27.95 -1.02
N ALA A 212 19.26 29.13 -1.48
CA ALA A 212 20.30 29.92 -0.81
C ALA A 212 19.87 30.37 0.60
N ALA A 213 18.60 30.72 0.80
CA ALA A 213 18.07 31.05 2.13
C ALA A 213 18.08 29.84 3.07
N VAL A 214 17.74 28.65 2.57
CA VAL A 214 17.85 27.40 3.33
C VAL A 214 19.31 27.07 3.67
N MET A 215 20.26 27.26 2.72
CA MET A 215 21.68 27.08 3.02
C MET A 215 22.19 28.07 4.08
N ARG A 216 21.70 29.31 4.06
CA ARG A 216 22.01 30.30 5.11
C ARG A 216 21.43 29.89 6.46
N PHE A 217 20.20 29.39 6.48
CA PHE A 217 19.56 28.90 7.71
C PHE A 217 20.40 27.81 8.41
N PHE A 218 21.13 27.00 7.64
CA PHE A 218 22.03 25.97 8.17
C PHE A 218 23.52 26.36 8.17
N ASP A 219 23.85 27.66 8.06
CA ASP A 219 25.22 28.18 8.08
C ASP A 219 26.16 27.56 7.03
N CYS A 220 25.63 27.20 5.85
CA CYS A 220 26.40 26.61 4.75
C CYS A 220 26.31 27.39 3.44
N GLU A 221 25.84 28.64 3.46
CA GLU A 221 25.72 29.51 2.27
C GLU A 221 27.02 29.71 1.49
N SER A 222 28.18 29.55 2.14
CA SER A 222 29.49 29.61 1.49
C SER A 222 29.70 28.53 0.43
N LEU A 223 28.92 27.43 0.47
CA LEU A 223 28.95 26.35 -0.51
C LEU A 223 28.04 26.61 -1.72
N TRP A 224 27.21 27.66 -1.67
CA TRP A 224 26.27 28.00 -2.75
C TRP A 224 26.93 28.21 -4.12
N PRO A 225 28.08 28.89 -4.25
CA PRO A 225 28.75 29.06 -5.55
C PRO A 225 29.14 27.74 -6.21
N ALA A 226 29.39 26.69 -5.43
CA ALA A 226 29.68 25.35 -5.95
C ALA A 226 28.39 24.60 -6.33
N LEU A 227 27.31 24.71 -5.55
CA LEU A 227 26.07 23.99 -5.83
C LEU A 227 25.27 24.60 -7.00
N LYS A 228 25.18 25.93 -7.08
CA LYS A 228 24.33 26.65 -8.05
C LYS A 228 24.54 26.21 -9.51
N PRO A 229 25.77 26.09 -10.04
CA PRO A 229 25.97 25.67 -11.43
C PRO A 229 25.42 24.28 -11.74
N LEU A 230 25.51 23.35 -10.78
CA LEU A 230 24.96 21.99 -10.95
C LEU A 230 23.42 22.04 -11.01
N LEU A 231 22.79 22.89 -10.21
CA LEU A 231 21.34 23.07 -10.23
C LEU A 231 20.86 23.73 -11.52
N GLU A 232 21.58 24.73 -12.03
CA GLU A 232 21.27 25.36 -13.32
C GLU A 232 21.33 24.36 -14.48
N GLN A 233 22.37 23.50 -14.49
CA GLN A 233 22.47 22.40 -15.45
C GLN A 233 21.30 21.43 -15.31
N ALA A 234 20.91 21.06 -14.08
CA ALA A 234 19.78 20.18 -13.83
C ALA A 234 18.46 20.77 -14.35
N VAL A 235 18.22 22.07 -14.12
CA VAL A 235 17.04 22.79 -14.62
C VAL A 235 17.01 22.79 -16.15
N GLN A 236 18.14 22.93 -16.82
CA GLN A 236 18.22 22.86 -18.30
C GLN A 236 17.77 21.50 -18.87
N GLN A 237 17.81 20.42 -18.08
CA GLN A 237 17.33 19.09 -18.52
C GLN A 237 15.83 18.87 -18.31
N THR A 238 15.13 19.80 -17.68
CA THR A 238 13.68 19.69 -17.42
C THR A 238 12.86 19.93 -18.71
N LEU A 239 11.52 19.79 -18.65
CA LEU A 239 10.65 20.08 -19.81
C LEU A 239 10.78 21.52 -20.32
N ASN A 240 10.88 22.50 -19.41
CA ASN A 240 10.88 23.92 -19.75
C ASN A 240 12.31 24.49 -19.85
N GLY A 241 13.32 23.82 -19.27
CA GLY A 241 14.72 24.20 -19.32
C GLY A 241 15.07 25.51 -18.60
N GLN A 242 14.13 26.15 -17.90
CA GLN A 242 14.26 27.54 -17.45
C GLN A 242 14.04 27.73 -15.95
N VAL A 243 13.10 26.99 -15.37
CA VAL A 243 12.74 27.14 -13.96
C VAL A 243 12.56 25.76 -13.31
N PHE A 244 12.74 25.72 -11.99
CA PHE A 244 12.41 24.55 -11.20
C PHE A 244 10.92 24.18 -11.41
N PRO A 245 10.60 22.97 -11.87
CA PRO A 245 9.22 22.54 -12.09
C PRO A 245 8.47 22.35 -10.78
N ALA A 246 7.14 22.41 -10.83
CA ALA A 246 6.31 22.13 -9.66
C ALA A 246 6.45 20.65 -9.26
N THR A 247 7.02 20.37 -8.08
CA THR A 247 7.17 19.02 -7.54
C THR A 247 7.49 19.04 -6.04
N THR A 248 7.67 17.87 -5.42
CA THR A 248 8.15 17.77 -4.05
C THR A 248 9.67 17.94 -4.00
N TYR A 249 10.10 18.91 -3.21
CA TYR A 249 11.50 19.19 -2.90
C TYR A 249 11.79 18.85 -1.44
N GLY A 250 13.04 18.52 -1.17
CA GLY A 250 13.54 18.40 0.18
C GLY A 250 15.04 18.60 0.26
N PHE A 251 15.53 18.64 1.49
CA PHE A 251 16.93 18.89 1.79
C PHE A 251 17.46 17.83 2.72
N SER A 252 18.68 17.35 2.48
CA SER A 252 19.39 16.56 3.48
C SER A 252 20.68 17.24 3.90
N LEU A 253 20.94 17.20 5.21
CA LEU A 253 22.16 17.72 5.81
C LEU A 253 22.85 16.61 6.59
N VAL A 254 24.14 16.46 6.36
CA VAL A 254 24.99 15.56 7.15
C VAL A 254 25.83 16.42 8.08
N TYR A 255 25.90 16.07 9.36
CA TYR A 255 26.71 16.78 10.34
C TYR A 255 27.90 15.94 10.79
N GLY A 256 29.08 16.57 10.81
CA GLY A 256 30.29 15.98 11.35
C GLY A 256 30.31 16.01 12.89
N GLN A 257 31.35 15.43 13.48
CA GLN A 257 31.54 15.43 14.95
C GLN A 257 31.76 16.84 15.52
N ASP A 258 32.19 17.79 14.69
CA ASP A 258 32.38 19.20 15.03
C ASP A 258 31.09 20.02 14.95
N ALA A 259 29.93 19.37 14.84
CA ALA A 259 28.60 19.98 14.73
C ALA A 259 28.42 20.95 13.54
N LYS A 260 29.30 20.89 12.54
CA LYS A 260 29.16 21.68 11.31
C LYS A 260 28.53 20.84 10.17
N PRO A 261 27.88 21.45 9.18
CA PRO A 261 27.37 20.72 8.00
C PRO A 261 28.53 20.13 7.18
N ALA A 262 28.64 18.81 7.11
CA ALA A 262 29.59 18.05 6.29
C ALA A 262 29.19 18.00 4.80
N SER A 263 27.88 17.96 4.53
CA SER A 263 27.35 18.05 3.17
C SER A 263 25.92 18.56 3.18
N PHE A 264 25.55 19.26 2.12
CA PHE A 264 24.20 19.75 1.84
C PHE A 264 23.70 19.14 0.54
N THR A 265 22.46 18.64 0.53
CA THR A 265 21.83 18.08 -0.68
C THR A 265 20.45 18.69 -0.87
N LEU A 266 20.16 19.17 -2.08
CA LEU A 266 18.79 19.34 -2.56
C LEU A 266 18.36 18.03 -3.22
N PHE A 267 17.23 17.47 -2.82
CA PHE A 267 16.66 16.28 -3.45
C PHE A 267 15.24 16.55 -3.96
N VAL A 268 14.89 15.93 -5.10
CA VAL A 268 13.66 16.18 -5.85
C VAL A 268 13.04 14.89 -6.34
N MET A 269 11.72 14.84 -6.48
CA MET A 269 11.05 13.69 -7.11
C MET A 269 11.42 13.61 -8.59
N ALA A 270 12.13 12.55 -8.97
CA ALA A 270 12.84 12.46 -10.23
C ALA A 270 11.92 12.61 -11.45
N ALA A 271 10.87 11.77 -11.51
CA ALA A 271 9.94 11.77 -12.64
C ALA A 271 9.20 13.11 -12.77
N SER A 272 8.74 13.71 -11.67
CA SER A 272 8.08 15.01 -11.72
C SER A 272 9.03 16.16 -12.09
N PHE A 273 10.31 16.07 -11.70
CA PHE A 273 11.30 17.07 -12.05
C PHE A 273 11.69 17.02 -13.54
N PHE A 274 11.89 15.82 -14.09
CA PHE A 274 12.24 15.65 -15.50
C PHE A 274 11.02 15.43 -16.42
N GLY A 275 9.80 15.50 -15.89
CA GLY A 275 8.54 15.37 -16.63
C GLY A 275 7.88 13.99 -16.52
N ASP A 276 8.63 12.91 -16.74
CA ASP A 276 8.16 11.54 -16.56
C ASP A 276 9.33 10.58 -16.25
N ASN A 277 9.01 9.32 -15.93
CA ASN A 277 10.00 8.30 -15.58
C ASN A 277 10.96 7.93 -16.72
N GLN A 278 10.51 8.00 -17.99
CA GLN A 278 11.33 7.64 -19.16
C GLN A 278 12.39 8.70 -19.45
N ARG A 279 12.13 9.96 -19.10
CA ARG A 279 13.05 11.09 -19.31
C ARG A 279 14.13 11.23 -18.24
N VAL A 280 13.97 10.60 -17.07
CA VAL A 280 14.92 10.73 -15.96
C VAL A 280 16.32 10.27 -16.34
N PHE A 281 16.47 9.06 -16.88
CA PHE A 281 17.81 8.53 -17.18
C PHE A 281 18.54 9.34 -18.26
N PRO A 282 17.94 9.68 -19.42
CA PRO A 282 18.57 10.58 -20.40
C PRO A 282 19.02 11.91 -19.80
N ALA A 283 18.18 12.53 -18.95
CA ALA A 283 18.51 13.80 -18.29
C ALA A 283 19.69 13.64 -17.32
N VAL A 284 19.68 12.62 -16.47
CA VAL A 284 20.79 12.32 -15.55
C VAL A 284 22.06 12.01 -16.33
N GLN A 285 21.98 11.22 -17.40
CA GLN A 285 23.14 10.88 -18.23
C GLN A 285 23.78 12.12 -18.86
N ASN A 286 22.97 13.08 -19.35
CA ASN A 286 23.49 14.34 -19.86
C ASN A 286 24.23 15.15 -18.78
N LEU A 287 23.67 15.22 -17.56
CA LEU A 287 24.32 15.90 -16.43
C LEU A 287 25.65 15.25 -16.05
N LEU A 288 25.69 13.92 -16.03
CA LEU A 288 26.90 13.15 -15.77
C LEU A 288 27.97 13.46 -16.82
N THR A 289 27.62 13.43 -18.12
CA THR A 289 28.55 13.76 -19.20
C THR A 289 29.04 15.20 -19.13
N GLN A 290 28.17 16.17 -18.81
CA GLN A 290 28.57 17.59 -18.65
C GLN A 290 29.54 17.82 -17.49
N ASN A 291 29.57 16.93 -16.51
CA ASN A 291 30.42 17.05 -15.32
C ASN A 291 31.56 16.02 -15.27
N ASP A 292 31.78 15.24 -16.35
CA ASP A 292 32.75 14.13 -16.41
C ASP A 292 32.60 13.13 -15.25
N GLN A 293 31.35 12.75 -14.96
CA GLN A 293 30.98 11.81 -13.91
C GLN A 293 30.30 10.57 -14.49
N GLN A 294 30.24 9.48 -13.71
CA GLN A 294 29.62 8.22 -14.12
C GLN A 294 28.88 7.54 -12.97
N LEU A 295 27.85 6.77 -13.30
CA LEU A 295 27.07 5.92 -12.38
C LEU A 295 26.98 4.49 -12.95
N PRO A 296 28.06 3.68 -12.87
CA PRO A 296 28.15 2.39 -13.58
C PRO A 296 27.05 1.40 -13.18
N LEU A 297 26.68 1.36 -11.90
CA LEU A 297 25.58 0.52 -11.40
C LEU A 297 24.23 0.86 -12.05
N LEU A 298 23.92 2.15 -12.18
CA LEU A 298 22.67 2.58 -12.84
C LEU A 298 22.74 2.32 -14.36
N GLN A 299 23.89 2.60 -14.99
CA GLN A 299 24.11 2.31 -16.41
C GLN A 299 23.85 0.83 -16.73
N ARG A 300 24.33 -0.09 -15.89
CA ARG A 300 24.08 -1.53 -16.04
C ARG A 300 22.59 -1.84 -16.07
N VAL A 301 21.85 -1.37 -15.07
CA VAL A 301 20.41 -1.61 -14.91
C VAL A 301 19.62 -1.12 -16.13
N VAL A 302 19.92 0.08 -16.61
CA VAL A 302 19.23 0.66 -17.76
C VAL A 302 19.62 -0.01 -19.08
N THR A 303 20.89 -0.38 -19.26
CA THR A 303 21.37 -1.08 -20.46
C THR A 303 20.71 -2.45 -20.61
N GLU A 304 20.47 -3.14 -19.51
CA GLU A 304 19.74 -4.41 -19.49
C GLU A 304 18.21 -4.27 -19.60
N GLN A 305 17.70 -3.05 -19.77
CA GLN A 305 16.27 -2.75 -19.93
C GLN A 305 15.41 -3.24 -18.76
N ILE A 306 15.97 -3.25 -17.54
CA ILE A 306 15.23 -3.66 -16.35
C ILE A 306 14.20 -2.58 -16.02
N PRO A 307 12.91 -2.91 -15.89
CA PRO A 307 11.88 -1.94 -15.54
C PRO A 307 12.11 -1.38 -14.14
N ILE A 308 12.48 -0.10 -14.05
CA ILE A 308 12.70 0.61 -12.79
C ILE A 308 11.81 1.86 -12.69
N GLN A 309 11.49 2.24 -11.46
CA GLN A 309 10.94 3.53 -11.10
C GLN A 309 12.06 4.40 -10.54
N PHE A 310 12.32 5.55 -11.13
CA PHE A 310 13.16 6.57 -10.52
C PHE A 310 12.36 7.32 -9.47
N ASN A 311 12.85 7.36 -8.23
CA ASN A 311 12.14 8.00 -7.13
C ASN A 311 12.66 9.42 -6.92
N VAL A 312 13.95 9.56 -6.60
CA VAL A 312 14.56 10.84 -6.21
C VAL A 312 15.88 11.07 -6.96
N VAL A 313 16.14 12.31 -7.35
CA VAL A 313 17.47 12.77 -7.76
C VAL A 313 17.97 13.80 -6.74
N GLY A 314 19.22 13.65 -6.31
CA GLY A 314 19.89 14.53 -5.36
C GLY A 314 21.05 15.27 -6.00
N PHE A 315 21.18 16.54 -5.66
CA PHE A 315 22.29 17.42 -6.04
C PHE A 315 22.96 17.89 -4.75
N SER A 316 24.20 17.48 -4.54
CA SER A 316 24.90 17.71 -3.28
C SER A 316 26.22 18.43 -3.45
N VAL A 317 26.62 19.09 -2.36
CA VAL A 317 27.93 19.74 -2.19
C VAL A 317 28.48 19.37 -0.82
N ASP A 318 29.75 18.99 -0.75
CA ASP A 318 30.47 18.76 0.52
C ASP A 318 31.21 20.01 1.00
N ARG A 319 31.83 19.94 2.18
CA ARG A 319 32.62 21.06 2.73
C ARG A 319 33.80 21.48 1.87
N GLN A 320 34.31 20.59 1.02
CA GLN A 320 35.39 20.87 0.10
C GLN A 320 34.89 21.54 -1.20
N GLY A 321 33.58 21.71 -1.36
CA GLY A 321 32.96 22.23 -2.57
C GLY A 321 32.83 21.18 -3.67
N SER A 322 33.07 19.90 -3.37
CA SER A 322 32.90 18.80 -4.32
C SER A 322 31.43 18.56 -4.56
N ARG A 323 31.04 18.49 -5.83
CA ARG A 323 29.66 18.37 -6.28
C ARG A 323 29.34 16.93 -6.61
N ALA A 324 28.17 16.43 -6.22
CA ALA A 324 27.74 15.09 -6.58
C ALA A 324 26.27 15.03 -6.99
N ILE A 325 25.98 14.05 -7.84
CA ILE A 325 24.64 13.69 -8.29
C ILE A 325 24.35 12.31 -7.72
N SER A 326 23.23 12.18 -7.01
CA SER A 326 22.70 10.89 -6.58
C SER A 326 21.38 10.59 -7.28
N CYS A 327 21.14 9.33 -7.56
CA CYS A 327 19.91 8.87 -8.20
C CYS A 327 19.38 7.66 -7.43
N THR A 328 18.11 7.73 -7.02
CA THR A 328 17.42 6.66 -6.32
C THR A 328 16.39 5.99 -7.24
N PHE A 329 16.31 4.68 -7.17
CA PHE A 329 15.43 3.88 -8.02
C PHE A 329 14.98 2.59 -7.35
N SER A 330 13.81 2.12 -7.74
CA SER A 330 13.16 0.91 -7.25
C SER A 330 12.77 0.01 -8.44
N PRO A 331 12.58 -1.31 -8.23
CA PRO A 331 11.98 -2.14 -9.26
C PRO A 331 10.55 -1.64 -9.56
N GLN A 332 10.12 -1.73 -10.82
CA GLN A 332 8.71 -1.57 -11.14
C GLN A 332 7.90 -2.71 -10.51
N ASN A 333 6.70 -2.38 -10.05
CA ASN A 333 5.79 -3.27 -9.32
C ASN A 333 4.38 -3.24 -9.93
N SER A 334 4.29 -2.97 -11.24
CA SER A 334 3.05 -3.05 -12.02
C SER A 334 2.75 -4.46 -12.53
N HIS A 335 3.76 -5.34 -12.54
CA HIS A 335 3.67 -6.72 -13.04
C HIS A 335 4.26 -7.70 -12.05
N PHE A 336 3.61 -8.84 -11.91
CA PHE A 336 3.94 -9.83 -10.89
C PHE A 336 4.13 -11.25 -11.47
N GLU A 337 5.12 -11.94 -10.93
CA GLU A 337 5.29 -13.38 -11.06
C GLU A 337 4.57 -14.11 -9.93
N THR A 338 3.81 -15.15 -10.28
CA THR A 338 3.17 -16.05 -9.32
C THR A 338 4.16 -17.09 -8.81
N LEU A 339 4.25 -17.24 -7.49
CA LEU A 339 5.09 -18.25 -6.84
C LEU A 339 4.23 -19.16 -5.95
N PRO A 340 4.44 -20.48 -5.96
CA PRO A 340 3.83 -21.35 -4.98
C PRO A 340 4.46 -21.16 -3.61
N VAL A 341 3.65 -21.16 -2.56
CA VAL A 341 4.07 -21.10 -1.17
C VAL A 341 3.39 -22.20 -0.39
N ARG A 342 4.21 -22.96 0.34
CA ARG A 342 3.71 -23.86 1.38
C ARG A 342 3.39 -23.03 2.62
N PRO A 343 2.13 -22.98 3.06
CA PRO A 343 1.79 -22.27 4.28
C PRO A 343 2.61 -22.84 5.43
N SER A 344 3.26 -21.97 6.19
CA SER A 344 3.85 -22.39 7.46
C SER A 344 2.73 -22.91 8.38
N PRO A 345 2.98 -23.93 9.21
CA PRO A 345 2.02 -24.32 10.22
C PRO A 345 1.68 -23.08 11.08
N PRO A 346 0.40 -22.88 11.46
CA PRO A 346 -0.01 -21.70 12.19
C PRO A 346 0.88 -21.56 13.43
N SER A 347 1.57 -20.43 13.56
CA SER A 347 2.36 -20.17 14.76
C SER A 347 1.41 -20.19 15.95
N VAL A 348 1.68 -21.08 16.91
CA VAL A 348 0.92 -21.19 18.15
C VAL A 348 0.86 -19.81 18.82
N HIS A 349 -0.34 -19.39 19.22
CA HIS A 349 -0.66 -18.16 19.99
C HIS A 349 -0.84 -16.85 19.22
N THR A 350 -1.84 -16.77 18.35
CA THR A 350 -2.68 -15.57 18.36
C THR A 350 -3.93 -15.86 19.18
N PRO A 351 -4.17 -15.17 20.31
CA PRO A 351 -5.39 -15.37 21.08
C PRO A 351 -6.58 -14.97 20.22
N ARG A 352 -7.42 -15.94 19.86
CA ARG A 352 -8.71 -15.68 19.23
C ARG A 352 -9.60 -15.00 20.27
N LEU A 353 -10.23 -13.90 19.90
CA LEU A 353 -11.24 -13.29 20.73
C LEU A 353 -12.49 -14.17 20.72
N SER A 354 -13.17 -14.27 21.87
CA SER A 354 -14.48 -14.91 21.93
C SER A 354 -15.50 -14.10 21.11
N LEU A 355 -16.57 -14.74 20.64
CA LEU A 355 -17.68 -14.06 19.95
C LEU A 355 -18.17 -12.83 20.73
N LYS A 356 -18.30 -12.95 22.06
CA LYS A 356 -18.69 -11.82 22.94
C LYS A 356 -17.72 -10.65 22.86
N ALA A 357 -16.41 -10.92 22.85
CA ALA A 357 -15.39 -9.89 22.74
C ALA A 357 -15.33 -9.26 21.33
N LEU A 358 -15.66 -10.02 20.28
CA LEU A 358 -15.78 -9.50 18.92
C LEU A 358 -17.00 -8.59 18.75
N LEU A 359 -18.17 -9.04 19.20
CA LEU A 359 -19.40 -8.24 19.15
C LEU A 359 -19.28 -6.92 19.93
N ALA A 360 -18.54 -6.93 21.04
CA ALA A 360 -18.26 -5.72 21.83
C ALA A 360 -17.42 -4.65 21.09
N GLN A 361 -16.84 -4.96 19.92
CA GLN A 361 -16.13 -3.99 19.08
C GLN A 361 -17.05 -3.21 18.14
N GLN A 362 -18.35 -3.52 18.09
CA GLN A 362 -19.32 -2.74 17.32
C GLN A 362 -19.33 -1.29 17.80
N SER A 363 -19.24 -0.34 16.87
CA SER A 363 -19.22 1.08 17.19
C SER A 363 -20.60 1.58 17.65
N ALA A 364 -20.63 2.80 18.17
CA ALA A 364 -21.88 3.43 18.60
C ALA A 364 -22.88 3.65 17.44
N SER A 365 -22.40 3.78 16.20
CA SER A 365 -23.26 3.91 15.02
C SER A 365 -23.96 2.60 14.65
N GLY A 366 -23.48 1.46 15.16
CA GLY A 366 -23.90 0.12 14.76
C GLY A 366 -22.97 -0.53 13.72
N ALA A 367 -22.00 0.21 13.18
CA ALA A 367 -21.02 -0.33 12.24
C ALA A 367 -19.97 -1.21 12.92
N PHE A 368 -19.30 -2.05 12.13
CA PHE A 368 -18.05 -2.71 12.54
C PHE A 368 -16.85 -1.97 11.96
N VAL A 369 -15.82 -1.83 12.79
CA VAL A 369 -14.67 -0.96 12.48
C VAL A 369 -13.78 -1.55 11.38
N SER A 370 -13.33 -0.67 10.51
CA SER A 370 -12.26 -0.89 9.54
C SER A 370 -11.24 0.24 9.61
N TYR A 371 -10.16 0.11 8.87
CA TYR A 371 -9.13 1.13 8.79
C TYR A 371 -8.77 1.36 7.34
N VAL A 372 -8.57 2.62 6.99
CA VAL A 372 -8.10 3.02 5.67
C VAL A 372 -6.74 3.66 5.78
N ARG A 373 -5.84 3.21 4.92
CA ARG A 373 -4.58 3.89 4.65
C ARG A 373 -4.77 4.88 3.51
N THR A 374 -4.48 6.14 3.74
CA THR A 374 -4.57 7.22 2.75
C THR A 374 -3.27 7.34 1.93
N PRO A 375 -3.25 8.12 0.83
CA PRO A 375 -2.04 8.27 -0.01
C PRO A 375 -0.85 8.90 0.71
N ASP A 376 -1.09 9.68 1.76
CA ASP A 376 -0.01 10.16 2.63
C ASP A 376 0.49 9.06 3.58
N GLY A 377 -0.14 7.89 3.61
CA GLY A 377 0.22 6.72 4.39
C GLY A 377 -0.18 6.79 5.86
N ARG A 378 -1.00 7.77 6.24
CA ARG A 378 -1.69 7.75 7.53
C ARG A 378 -2.79 6.71 7.53
N TRP A 379 -3.11 6.22 8.72
CA TRP A 379 -4.23 5.34 8.95
C TRP A 379 -5.36 6.11 9.63
N HIS A 380 -6.58 5.89 9.14
CA HIS A 380 -7.79 6.45 9.71
C HIS A 380 -8.74 5.32 10.07
N GLN A 381 -9.36 5.42 11.24
CA GLN A 381 -10.50 4.58 11.56
C GLN A 381 -11.66 4.91 10.61
N ASP A 382 -12.35 3.88 10.15
CA ASP A 382 -13.45 3.99 9.19
C ASP A 382 -14.61 3.06 9.55
N GLU A 383 -15.83 3.57 9.42
CA GLU A 383 -17.08 2.88 9.71
C GLU A 383 -17.92 2.83 8.43
N ASN A 384 -17.71 1.79 7.61
CA ASN A 384 -18.39 1.65 6.31
C ASN A 384 -19.42 0.52 6.28
N ALA A 385 -20.32 0.64 5.31
CA ALA A 385 -21.41 -0.29 5.08
C ALA A 385 -20.91 -1.68 4.72
N PHE A 386 -19.84 -1.75 3.94
CA PHE A 386 -19.40 -3.01 3.35
C PHE A 386 -18.76 -3.95 4.37
N VAL A 387 -17.85 -3.48 5.24
CA VAL A 387 -17.30 -4.29 6.34
C VAL A 387 -18.41 -4.74 7.30
N THR A 388 -19.33 -3.83 7.63
CA THR A 388 -20.48 -4.13 8.49
C THR A 388 -21.35 -5.24 7.88
N ALA A 389 -21.69 -5.13 6.60
CA ALA A 389 -22.47 -6.11 5.87
C ALA A 389 -21.76 -7.48 5.78
N GLN A 390 -20.44 -7.48 5.55
CA GLN A 390 -19.66 -8.72 5.55
C GLN A 390 -19.59 -9.40 6.91
N VAL A 391 -19.50 -8.65 8.01
CA VAL A 391 -19.63 -9.22 9.36
C VAL A 391 -20.99 -9.86 9.53
N LEU A 392 -22.09 -9.20 9.12
CA LEU A 392 -23.43 -9.79 9.21
C LEU A 392 -23.58 -11.09 8.41
N ARG A 393 -22.85 -11.27 7.30
CA ARG A 393 -22.83 -12.53 6.54
C ARG A 393 -22.15 -13.68 7.27
N THR A 394 -21.33 -13.40 8.29
CA THR A 394 -20.69 -14.42 9.14
C THR A 394 -21.50 -14.78 10.39
N LEU A 395 -22.55 -14.02 10.70
CA LEU A 395 -23.32 -14.19 11.94
C LEU A 395 -24.62 -14.94 11.70
N GLU A 396 -24.91 -15.85 12.61
CA GLU A 396 -26.24 -16.44 12.77
C GLU A 396 -27.08 -15.60 13.73
N ASN A 397 -28.40 -15.61 13.55
CA ASN A 397 -29.31 -14.84 14.40
C ASN A 397 -29.68 -15.64 15.67
N THR A 398 -28.90 -15.46 16.73
CA THR A 398 -29.11 -16.07 18.04
C THR A 398 -29.42 -15.00 19.08
N ALA A 399 -29.85 -15.38 20.29
CA ALA A 399 -30.10 -14.43 21.37
C ALA A 399 -28.87 -13.56 21.70
N GLN A 400 -27.65 -14.09 21.51
CA GLN A 400 -26.40 -13.36 21.76
C GLN A 400 -26.08 -12.34 20.66
N THR A 401 -26.35 -12.67 19.39
CA THR A 401 -25.97 -11.85 18.23
C THR A 401 -27.08 -10.88 17.81
N ALA A 402 -28.35 -11.19 18.06
CA ALA A 402 -29.50 -10.41 17.63
C ALA A 402 -29.41 -8.91 17.95
N PRO A 403 -29.02 -8.46 19.17
CA PRO A 403 -28.91 -7.03 19.47
C PRO A 403 -27.87 -6.29 18.60
N TYR A 404 -26.80 -6.97 18.21
CA TYR A 404 -25.74 -6.40 17.37
C TYR A 404 -26.15 -6.41 15.90
N ILE A 405 -26.82 -7.48 15.44
CA ILE A 405 -27.42 -7.55 14.11
C ILE A 405 -28.42 -6.41 13.90
N GLU A 406 -29.33 -6.20 14.86
CA GLU A 406 -30.34 -5.15 14.77
C GLU A 406 -29.73 -3.74 14.64
N LYS A 407 -28.67 -3.46 15.41
CA LYS A 407 -27.93 -2.19 15.32
C LYS A 407 -27.22 -2.02 13.98
N ALA A 408 -26.56 -3.07 13.50
CA ALA A 408 -25.86 -3.03 12.22
C ALA A 408 -26.84 -2.85 11.05
N LEU A 409 -28.01 -3.51 11.06
CA LEU A 409 -29.06 -3.27 10.08
C LEU A 409 -29.58 -1.83 10.12
N GLY A 410 -29.69 -1.25 11.33
CA GLY A 410 -29.99 0.17 11.51
C GLY A 410 -28.96 1.07 10.81
N PHE A 411 -27.67 0.82 11.03
CA PHE A 411 -26.58 1.51 10.34
C PHE A 411 -26.69 1.37 8.81
N LEU A 412 -26.83 0.14 8.28
CA LEU A 412 -26.92 -0.10 6.84
C LEU A 412 -28.13 0.59 6.19
N THR A 413 -29.24 0.73 6.92
CA THR A 413 -30.42 1.47 6.42
C THR A 413 -30.08 2.94 6.19
N THR A 414 -29.25 3.55 7.05
CA THR A 414 -28.83 4.96 6.89
C THR A 414 -27.86 5.19 5.74
N CYS A 415 -27.30 4.12 5.16
CA CYS A 415 -26.45 4.19 3.97
C CYS A 415 -27.25 4.41 2.67
N GLU A 416 -28.58 4.43 2.72
CA GLU A 416 -29.42 4.83 1.59
C GLU A 416 -29.27 6.33 1.32
N THR A 417 -28.53 6.69 0.27
CA THR A 417 -28.25 8.10 -0.06
C THR A 417 -29.31 8.73 -0.95
N ARG A 418 -30.04 7.89 -1.70
CA ARG A 418 -31.28 8.20 -2.41
C ARG A 418 -32.12 6.92 -2.46
N PRO A 419 -33.44 7.00 -2.67
CA PRO A 419 -34.29 5.81 -2.70
C PRO A 419 -33.71 4.71 -3.59
N HIS A 420 -33.59 3.50 -3.03
CA HIS A 420 -33.07 2.30 -3.67
C HIS A 420 -31.57 2.32 -4.03
N HIS A 421 -30.79 3.22 -3.45
CA HIS A 421 -29.36 3.33 -3.73
C HIS A 421 -28.58 3.48 -2.44
N PHE A 422 -27.75 2.49 -2.17
CA PHE A 422 -26.91 2.48 -1.00
C PHE A 422 -25.47 2.83 -1.35
N SER A 423 -24.77 3.46 -0.42
CA SER A 423 -23.40 3.90 -0.58
C SER A 423 -22.53 3.43 0.58
N PHE A 424 -21.22 3.52 0.38
CA PHE A 424 -20.21 3.03 1.31
C PHE A 424 -20.32 3.63 2.72
N TRP A 425 -20.86 4.85 2.83
CA TRP A 425 -21.18 5.52 4.09
C TRP A 425 -22.57 6.16 4.05
N PRO A 426 -23.20 6.36 5.23
CA PRO A 426 -24.33 7.27 5.37
C PRO A 426 -23.98 8.68 4.90
N ALA A 427 -24.93 9.37 4.26
CA ALA A 427 -24.71 10.73 3.75
C ALA A 427 -24.25 11.73 4.83
N ALA A 428 -24.74 11.56 6.07
CA ALA A 428 -24.41 12.40 7.21
C ALA A 428 -23.11 11.99 7.94
N ALA A 429 -22.54 10.84 7.61
CA ALA A 429 -21.36 10.27 8.26
C ALA A 429 -20.16 10.14 7.30
N HIS A 430 -20.12 10.98 6.26
CA HIS A 430 -19.02 10.99 5.31
C HIS A 430 -17.68 11.31 6.01
N PRO A 431 -16.62 10.51 5.80
CA PRO A 431 -15.39 10.70 6.56
C PRO A 431 -14.66 12.02 6.25
N GLN A 432 -14.16 12.67 7.30
CA GLN A 432 -13.43 13.94 7.18
C GLN A 432 -12.14 13.81 6.37
N TRP A 433 -11.46 12.66 6.44
CA TRP A 433 -10.20 12.40 5.75
C TRP A 433 -10.35 12.33 4.22
N MET A 434 -11.57 12.16 3.69
CA MET A 434 -11.86 12.27 2.25
C MET A 434 -12.04 13.72 1.77
N ALA A 435 -12.04 14.68 2.68
CA ALA A 435 -12.32 16.09 2.39
C ALA A 435 -13.62 16.22 1.54
N ASN A 436 -13.50 16.75 0.33
CA ASN A 436 -14.64 17.01 -0.57
C ASN A 436 -14.89 15.90 -1.60
N LEU A 437 -14.06 14.86 -1.64
CA LEU A 437 -14.32 13.70 -2.50
C LEU A 437 -15.54 12.97 -1.94
N LYS A 438 -16.43 12.47 -2.80
CA LYS A 438 -17.57 11.63 -2.39
C LYS A 438 -17.60 10.36 -3.23
N ILE A 439 -17.88 9.24 -2.57
CA ILE A 439 -18.19 7.97 -3.24
C ILE A 439 -19.70 7.92 -3.45
N CYS A 440 -20.13 7.74 -4.70
CA CYS A 440 -21.56 7.62 -5.00
C CYS A 440 -22.06 6.21 -4.64
N ALA A 441 -23.37 6.02 -4.70
CA ALA A 441 -23.94 4.68 -4.65
C ALA A 441 -23.38 3.79 -5.78
N ASP A 442 -23.22 2.52 -5.46
CA ASP A 442 -22.73 1.51 -6.38
C ASP A 442 -23.57 0.23 -6.26
N ILE A 443 -23.40 -0.66 -7.23
CA ILE A 443 -24.14 -1.91 -7.31
C ILE A 443 -23.73 -2.87 -6.19
N ASP A 444 -22.51 -2.76 -5.68
CA ASP A 444 -21.97 -3.66 -4.67
C ASP A 444 -22.66 -3.45 -3.32
N ASP A 445 -22.57 -2.21 -2.82
CA ASP A 445 -23.22 -1.76 -1.59
C ASP A 445 -24.73 -1.95 -1.70
N THR A 446 -25.32 -1.55 -2.83
CA THR A 446 -26.76 -1.68 -3.05
C THR A 446 -27.21 -3.14 -3.02
N ALA A 447 -26.46 -4.05 -3.65
CA ALA A 447 -26.81 -5.47 -3.68
C ALA A 447 -26.68 -6.12 -2.30
N ILE A 448 -25.54 -5.94 -1.63
CA ILE A 448 -25.27 -6.58 -0.34
C ILE A 448 -26.19 -6.06 0.77
N ILE A 449 -26.46 -4.75 0.80
CA ILE A 449 -27.32 -4.15 1.82
C ILE A 449 -28.77 -4.57 1.59
N THR A 450 -29.25 -4.53 0.35
CA THR A 450 -30.63 -4.96 0.02
C THR A 450 -30.84 -6.42 0.39
N GLU A 451 -29.86 -7.29 0.11
CA GLU A 451 -29.92 -8.71 0.47
C GLU A 451 -30.07 -8.90 1.98
N LEU A 452 -29.24 -8.23 2.78
CA LEU A 452 -29.28 -8.35 4.24
C LEU A 452 -30.57 -7.76 4.84
N LEU A 453 -31.01 -6.59 4.37
CA LEU A 453 -32.26 -5.98 4.84
C LEU A 453 -33.47 -6.85 4.47
N TYR A 454 -33.48 -7.47 3.30
CA TYR A 454 -34.53 -8.42 2.90
C TYR A 454 -34.49 -9.70 3.74
N LYS A 455 -33.32 -10.32 3.89
CA LYS A 455 -33.11 -11.53 4.69
C LYS A 455 -33.56 -11.36 6.14
N SER A 456 -33.36 -10.17 6.71
CA SER A 456 -33.75 -9.82 8.07
C SER A 456 -35.18 -9.25 8.20
N GLY A 457 -35.97 -9.25 7.13
CA GLY A 457 -37.36 -8.78 7.14
C GLY A 457 -37.53 -7.27 7.30
N ARG A 458 -36.47 -6.49 7.13
CA ARG A 458 -36.50 -5.00 7.13
C ARG A 458 -37.05 -4.43 5.82
N LEU A 459 -36.85 -5.15 4.73
CA LEU A 459 -37.48 -4.86 3.43
C LEU A 459 -38.46 -5.96 3.08
N SER A 460 -39.62 -5.57 2.56
CA SER A 460 -40.53 -6.48 1.87
C SER A 460 -39.95 -6.92 0.52
N LEU A 461 -40.43 -8.04 0.00
CA LEU A 461 -40.08 -8.52 -1.34
C LEU A 461 -40.36 -7.48 -2.42
N ALA A 462 -41.45 -6.70 -2.29
CA ALA A 462 -41.79 -5.64 -3.23
C ALA A 462 -40.75 -4.52 -3.24
N GLN A 463 -40.28 -4.09 -2.07
CA GLN A 463 -39.24 -3.06 -1.95
C GLN A 463 -37.89 -3.56 -2.49
N ALA A 464 -37.52 -4.81 -2.20
CA ALA A 464 -36.30 -5.39 -2.73
C ALA A 464 -36.35 -5.53 -4.27
N ARG A 465 -37.51 -5.92 -4.83
CA ARG A 465 -37.74 -5.95 -6.29
C ARG A 465 -37.71 -4.56 -6.92
N GLN A 466 -38.19 -3.52 -6.22
CA GLN A 466 -38.00 -2.13 -6.68
C GLN A 466 -36.52 -1.77 -6.74
N THR A 467 -35.74 -2.09 -5.71
CA THR A 467 -34.29 -1.84 -5.74
C THR A 467 -33.61 -2.54 -6.92
N LEU A 468 -33.95 -3.80 -7.16
CA LEU A 468 -33.46 -4.52 -8.34
C LEU A 468 -33.86 -3.82 -9.66
N SER A 469 -35.08 -3.31 -9.76
CA SER A 469 -35.53 -2.55 -10.93
C SER A 469 -34.69 -1.29 -11.16
N HIS A 470 -34.24 -0.62 -10.09
CA HIS A 470 -33.34 0.52 -10.21
C HIS A 470 -31.93 0.09 -10.64
N MET A 471 -31.41 -1.01 -10.08
CA MET A 471 -30.13 -1.58 -10.47
C MET A 471 -30.07 -1.94 -11.97
N ASN A 472 -31.18 -2.42 -12.56
CA ASN A 472 -31.24 -2.79 -13.98
C ASN A 472 -30.91 -1.63 -14.94
N ASN A 473 -30.99 -0.38 -14.50
CA ASN A 473 -30.59 0.78 -15.31
C ASN A 473 -29.08 0.82 -15.58
N TYR A 474 -28.29 0.15 -14.74
CA TYR A 474 -26.82 0.15 -14.75
C TYR A 474 -26.27 -1.18 -15.28
N GLN A 475 -26.98 -1.79 -16.23
CA GLN A 475 -26.54 -3.00 -16.90
C GLN A 475 -25.75 -2.73 -18.18
N VAL A 476 -24.78 -3.59 -18.45
CA VAL A 476 -24.05 -3.64 -19.71
C VAL A 476 -25.02 -3.94 -20.83
N ARG A 477 -25.20 -2.98 -21.76
CA ARG A 477 -26.13 -3.12 -22.88
C ARG A 477 -25.50 -3.78 -24.10
N LYS A 478 -24.19 -3.66 -24.25
CA LYS A 478 -23.45 -4.13 -25.42
C LYS A 478 -22.02 -4.51 -25.04
N VAL A 479 -21.58 -5.64 -25.55
CA VAL A 479 -20.18 -6.08 -25.54
C VAL A 479 -19.76 -6.35 -26.99
N ASP A 480 -18.61 -5.81 -27.41
CA ASP A 480 -18.00 -6.16 -28.69
C ASP A 480 -16.72 -6.95 -28.42
N PRO A 481 -16.72 -8.28 -28.58
CA PRO A 481 -15.57 -9.13 -28.25
C PRO A 481 -14.37 -8.92 -29.20
N ARG A 482 -14.56 -8.19 -30.31
CA ARG A 482 -13.48 -7.88 -31.26
C ARG A 482 -12.59 -6.73 -30.76
N LEU A 483 -13.04 -5.97 -29.75
CA LEU A 483 -12.26 -4.89 -29.18
C LEU A 483 -11.17 -5.43 -28.26
N LYS A 484 -9.97 -4.85 -28.34
CA LYS A 484 -8.78 -5.29 -27.58
C LYS A 484 -8.82 -4.92 -26.09
N ALA A 485 -9.79 -4.13 -25.65
CA ALA A 485 -9.88 -3.72 -24.25
C ALA A 485 -10.07 -4.95 -23.34
N THR A 486 -9.36 -4.98 -22.22
CA THR A 486 -9.29 -6.13 -21.32
C THR A 486 -10.66 -6.67 -20.90
N GLN A 487 -11.57 -5.80 -20.44
CA GLN A 487 -12.91 -6.21 -20.01
C GLN A 487 -13.78 -6.78 -21.15
N ASN A 488 -13.55 -6.40 -22.41
CA ASN A 488 -14.30 -6.96 -23.54
C ASN A 488 -14.02 -8.45 -23.77
N GLN A 489 -12.97 -9.01 -23.15
CA GLN A 489 -12.60 -10.42 -23.29
C GLN A 489 -13.44 -11.35 -22.40
N TRP A 490 -14.15 -10.81 -21.42
CA TRP A 490 -14.93 -11.61 -20.45
C TRP A 490 -16.27 -10.98 -20.03
N ALA A 491 -16.55 -9.74 -20.42
CA ALA A 491 -17.81 -9.07 -20.14
C ALA A 491 -18.99 -9.75 -20.87
N GLU A 492 -20.15 -9.73 -20.23
CA GLU A 492 -21.42 -10.17 -20.83
C GLU A 492 -22.45 -9.05 -20.78
N CYS A 493 -23.37 -9.04 -21.74
CA CYS A 493 -24.54 -8.16 -21.63
C CYS A 493 -25.38 -8.56 -20.40
N GLN A 494 -26.05 -7.59 -19.81
CA GLN A 494 -26.92 -7.74 -18.62
C GLN A 494 -26.18 -8.06 -17.31
N SER A 495 -24.84 -8.10 -17.31
CA SER A 495 -24.08 -7.87 -16.08
C SER A 495 -24.17 -6.40 -15.66
N PHE A 496 -23.81 -6.08 -14.43
CA PHE A 496 -23.90 -4.74 -13.87
C PHE A 496 -22.55 -4.03 -13.89
N TYR A 497 -22.56 -2.74 -14.24
CA TYR A 497 -21.45 -1.83 -13.94
C TYR A 497 -21.27 -1.70 -12.43
N THR A 498 -20.08 -1.39 -11.94
CA THR A 498 -19.85 -1.13 -10.53
C THR A 498 -20.62 0.11 -10.08
N TRP A 499 -20.39 1.26 -10.73
CA TRP A 499 -20.95 2.54 -10.27
C TRP A 499 -22.36 2.78 -10.80
N MET A 500 -23.26 3.26 -9.93
CA MET A 500 -24.63 3.64 -10.30
C MET A 500 -24.70 5.09 -10.80
N GLN A 501 -23.90 5.38 -11.84
CA GLN A 501 -23.79 6.68 -12.50
C GLN A 501 -24.22 6.60 -13.97
N ASP A 502 -24.56 7.74 -14.56
CA ASP A 502 -25.00 7.80 -15.96
C ASP A 502 -23.85 7.55 -16.96
N GLU A 503 -22.60 7.66 -16.51
CA GLU A 503 -21.39 7.34 -17.28
C GLU A 503 -21.18 5.83 -17.41
N ASN A 504 -21.86 5.21 -18.39
CA ASN A 504 -21.82 3.78 -18.64
C ASN A 504 -20.54 3.32 -19.38
N GLN A 505 -19.37 3.47 -18.74
CA GLN A 505 -18.11 2.98 -19.30
C GLN A 505 -17.84 1.52 -18.90
N LEU A 506 -17.51 0.66 -19.87
CA LEU A 506 -17.13 -0.75 -19.64
C LEU A 506 -15.92 -0.92 -18.70
N SER A 507 -15.09 0.13 -18.55
CA SER A 507 -13.94 0.21 -17.62
C SER A 507 -14.29 -0.12 -16.15
N GLN A 508 -15.58 -0.15 -15.81
CA GLN A 508 -16.10 -0.24 -14.46
C GLN A 508 -16.76 -1.59 -14.14
N LEU A 509 -16.41 -2.69 -14.80
CA LEU A 509 -16.90 -4.03 -14.41
C LEU A 509 -16.03 -4.67 -13.34
N ASP A 510 -16.67 -5.30 -12.36
CA ASP A 510 -16.03 -6.03 -11.25
C ASP A 510 -16.78 -7.35 -10.98
N CYS A 511 -16.02 -8.44 -10.92
CA CYS A 511 -16.56 -9.79 -10.73
C CYS A 511 -17.10 -10.03 -9.31
N CYS A 512 -16.52 -9.40 -8.29
CA CYS A 512 -17.02 -9.53 -6.92
C CYS A 512 -18.34 -8.76 -6.75
N VAL A 513 -18.43 -7.55 -7.31
CA VAL A 513 -19.66 -6.76 -7.37
C VAL A 513 -20.80 -7.55 -8.02
N ASN A 514 -20.53 -8.14 -9.19
CA ASN A 514 -21.53 -8.94 -9.88
C ASN A 514 -21.87 -10.24 -9.14
N THR A 515 -20.95 -10.79 -8.34
CA THR A 515 -21.26 -11.92 -7.45
C THR A 515 -22.25 -11.49 -6.36
N ASN A 516 -22.09 -10.30 -5.77
CA ASN A 516 -23.07 -9.76 -4.82
C ASN A 516 -24.44 -9.50 -5.46
N ALA A 517 -24.47 -8.96 -6.69
CA ALA A 517 -25.72 -8.83 -7.44
C ALA A 517 -26.37 -10.20 -7.74
N LEU A 518 -25.58 -11.22 -8.07
CA LEU A 518 -26.07 -12.59 -8.30
C LEU A 518 -26.71 -13.19 -7.03
N ILE A 519 -26.10 -12.95 -5.86
CA ILE A 519 -26.67 -13.37 -4.57
C ILE A 519 -28.04 -12.71 -4.35
N LEU A 520 -28.16 -11.40 -4.57
CA LEU A 520 -29.45 -10.72 -4.43
C LEU A 520 -30.49 -11.27 -5.41
N LEU A 521 -30.13 -11.44 -6.70
CA LEU A 521 -31.01 -12.03 -7.71
C LEU A 521 -31.51 -13.42 -7.28
N HIS A 522 -30.62 -14.26 -6.74
CA HIS A 522 -30.97 -15.58 -6.23
C HIS A 522 -31.99 -15.49 -5.10
N ARG A 523 -31.75 -14.63 -4.11
CA ARG A 523 -32.64 -14.45 -2.93
C ARG A 523 -34.03 -13.95 -3.29
N LEU A 524 -34.19 -13.22 -4.40
CA LEU A 524 -35.48 -12.68 -4.85
C LEU A 524 -36.22 -13.57 -5.85
N THR A 525 -35.61 -14.69 -6.25
CA THR A 525 -36.22 -15.67 -7.16
C THR A 525 -36.98 -16.72 -6.34
N ASP A 526 -38.30 -16.79 -6.54
CA ASP A 526 -39.13 -17.82 -5.93
C ASP A 526 -38.88 -19.19 -6.58
N GLU A 527 -39.00 -20.27 -5.82
CA GLU A 527 -38.92 -21.63 -6.38
C GLU A 527 -39.93 -21.82 -7.53
N GLY A 528 -39.43 -22.28 -8.69
CA GLY A 528 -40.24 -22.48 -9.89
C GLY A 528 -40.48 -21.24 -10.75
N SER A 529 -40.05 -20.04 -10.33
CA SER A 529 -40.09 -18.85 -11.18
C SER A 529 -38.97 -18.83 -12.23
N PRO A 530 -39.18 -18.25 -13.42
CA PRO A 530 -38.11 -18.04 -14.38
C PRO A 530 -37.00 -17.17 -13.78
N LEU A 531 -35.75 -17.59 -13.96
CA LEU A 531 -34.59 -16.81 -13.52
C LEU A 531 -34.54 -15.47 -14.26
N PRO A 532 -34.21 -14.35 -13.57
CA PRO A 532 -33.97 -13.07 -14.22
C PRO A 532 -32.88 -13.19 -15.30
N PRO A 533 -33.00 -12.52 -16.46
CA PRO A 533 -32.01 -12.64 -17.55
C PRO A 533 -30.55 -12.36 -17.14
N ALA A 534 -30.34 -11.46 -16.19
CA ALA A 534 -29.00 -11.15 -15.65
C ALA A 534 -28.34 -12.35 -14.93
N TYR A 535 -29.12 -13.25 -14.34
CA TYR A 535 -28.61 -14.38 -13.54
C TYR A 535 -27.70 -15.34 -14.35
N PRO A 536 -28.14 -15.93 -15.48
CA PRO A 536 -27.27 -16.76 -16.30
C PRO A 536 -26.14 -15.96 -16.95
N ARG A 537 -26.35 -14.68 -17.28
CA ARG A 537 -25.34 -13.81 -17.90
C ARG A 537 -24.18 -13.48 -16.97
N ILE A 538 -24.48 -13.15 -15.72
CA ILE A 538 -23.45 -12.95 -14.70
C ILE A 538 -22.69 -14.25 -14.48
N THR A 539 -23.38 -15.39 -14.36
CA THR A 539 -22.71 -16.69 -14.19
C THR A 539 -21.76 -16.99 -15.35
N GLN A 540 -22.17 -16.71 -16.59
CA GLN A 540 -21.33 -16.84 -17.79
C GLN A 540 -20.12 -15.88 -17.74
N MET A 541 -20.34 -14.60 -17.40
CA MET A 541 -19.28 -13.60 -17.24
C MET A 541 -18.21 -14.04 -16.24
N LEU A 542 -18.62 -14.53 -15.06
CA LEU A 542 -17.69 -14.98 -14.02
C LEU A 542 -16.82 -16.15 -14.51
N ASN A 543 -17.42 -17.11 -15.22
CA ASN A 543 -16.68 -18.24 -15.80
C ASN A 543 -15.69 -17.78 -16.88
N GLN A 544 -16.10 -16.89 -17.79
CA GLN A 544 -15.20 -16.33 -18.80
C GLN A 544 -14.05 -15.55 -18.16
N ALA A 545 -14.33 -14.78 -17.11
CA ALA A 545 -13.33 -13.99 -16.41
C ALA A 545 -12.21 -14.87 -15.83
N VAL A 546 -12.56 -15.94 -15.12
CA VAL A 546 -11.58 -16.90 -14.56
C VAL A 546 -10.83 -17.65 -15.66
N GLN A 547 -11.50 -18.05 -16.74
CA GLN A 547 -10.84 -18.68 -17.88
C GLN A 547 -9.84 -17.75 -18.56
N TRP A 548 -10.21 -16.48 -18.73
CA TRP A 548 -9.38 -15.45 -19.35
C TRP A 548 -8.16 -15.09 -18.49
N SER A 549 -8.32 -15.04 -17.16
CA SER A 549 -7.20 -14.77 -16.26
C SER A 549 -6.21 -15.93 -16.21
N GLY A 550 -6.69 -17.18 -16.31
CA GLY A 550 -5.83 -18.35 -16.18
C GLY A 550 -5.05 -18.32 -14.85
N SER A 551 -3.74 -18.56 -14.91
CA SER A 551 -2.82 -18.48 -13.76
C SER A 551 -2.12 -17.12 -13.61
N ASP A 552 -2.46 -16.14 -14.43
CA ASP A 552 -1.84 -14.82 -14.47
C ASP A 552 -2.47 -13.92 -13.39
N PHE A 553 -1.66 -13.57 -12.37
CA PHE A 553 -2.12 -12.73 -11.28
C PHE A 553 -2.49 -11.32 -11.74
N ASP A 554 -1.74 -10.74 -12.67
CA ASP A 554 -2.00 -9.38 -13.13
C ASP A 554 -3.40 -9.33 -13.73
N ARG A 555 -3.74 -10.30 -14.60
CA ARG A 555 -5.09 -10.45 -15.15
C ARG A 555 -6.15 -10.67 -14.06
N LEU A 556 -5.91 -11.59 -13.13
CA LEU A 556 -6.84 -11.86 -12.02
C LEU A 556 -7.12 -10.60 -11.22
N SER A 557 -6.10 -9.79 -10.93
CA SER A 557 -6.24 -8.55 -10.17
C SER A 557 -7.09 -7.48 -10.89
N THR A 558 -7.17 -7.54 -12.23
CA THR A 558 -8.05 -6.65 -13.01
C THR A 558 -9.52 -7.08 -13.01
N LEU A 559 -9.83 -8.30 -12.59
CA LEU A 559 -11.22 -8.77 -12.48
C LEU A 559 -11.97 -8.16 -11.29
N THR A 560 -11.21 -7.66 -10.30
CA THR A 560 -11.74 -7.06 -9.07
C THR A 560 -10.99 -5.75 -8.76
N PRO A 561 -11.12 -4.71 -9.60
CA PRO A 561 -10.32 -3.50 -9.51
C PRO A 561 -10.42 -2.78 -8.15
N TYR A 562 -11.56 -2.91 -7.44
CA TYR A 562 -11.79 -2.26 -6.16
C TYR A 562 -11.50 -3.15 -4.94
N TYR A 563 -11.18 -4.42 -5.16
CA TYR A 563 -10.75 -5.33 -4.11
C TYR A 563 -9.23 -5.47 -4.13
N ALA A 564 -8.61 -5.41 -2.96
CA ALA A 564 -7.16 -5.44 -2.84
C ALA A 564 -6.59 -6.87 -2.94
N HIS A 565 -7.43 -7.90 -2.79
CA HIS A 565 -7.01 -9.29 -2.74
C HIS A 565 -8.07 -10.24 -3.33
N PRO A 566 -7.71 -11.22 -4.19
CA PRO A 566 -8.67 -12.16 -4.79
C PRO A 566 -9.45 -13.02 -3.77
N ALA A 567 -8.90 -13.21 -2.58
CA ALA A 567 -9.59 -13.91 -1.48
C ALA A 567 -10.93 -13.25 -1.09
N GLU A 568 -11.11 -11.94 -1.32
CA GLU A 568 -12.39 -11.28 -1.04
C GLU A 568 -13.48 -11.76 -2.02
N TRP A 569 -13.13 -11.95 -3.29
CA TRP A 569 -14.03 -12.54 -4.26
C TRP A 569 -14.29 -14.02 -3.96
N LEU A 570 -13.25 -14.77 -3.59
CA LEU A 570 -13.40 -16.15 -3.14
C LEU A 570 -14.35 -16.28 -1.93
N ALA A 571 -14.21 -15.42 -0.92
CA ALA A 571 -15.10 -15.40 0.24
C ALA A 571 -16.56 -15.13 -0.17
N THR A 572 -16.77 -14.20 -1.09
CA THR A 572 -18.10 -13.88 -1.64
C THR A 572 -18.69 -15.05 -2.44
N LEU A 573 -17.88 -15.76 -3.23
CA LEU A 573 -18.31 -16.96 -3.95
C LEU A 573 -18.65 -18.12 -2.99
N ILE A 574 -17.88 -18.31 -1.93
CA ILE A 574 -18.16 -19.31 -0.89
C ILE A 574 -19.51 -19.00 -0.22
N TYR A 575 -19.73 -17.74 0.13
CA TYR A 575 -21.02 -17.29 0.66
C TYR A 575 -22.16 -17.52 -0.34
N ALA A 576 -21.96 -17.20 -1.61
CA ALA A 576 -22.95 -17.44 -2.67
C ALA A 576 -23.33 -18.93 -2.79
N ARG A 577 -22.34 -19.83 -2.70
CA ARG A 577 -22.58 -21.28 -2.66
C ARG A 577 -23.40 -21.67 -1.44
N GLN A 578 -23.04 -21.18 -0.24
CA GLN A 578 -23.79 -21.43 1.00
C GLN A 578 -25.22 -20.86 0.93
N ALA A 579 -25.42 -19.78 0.17
CA ALA A 579 -26.73 -19.16 -0.04
C ALA A 579 -27.63 -19.92 -1.04
N GLY A 580 -27.14 -20.99 -1.69
CA GLY A 580 -27.93 -21.82 -2.60
C GLY A 580 -27.52 -21.76 -4.08
N ILE A 581 -26.32 -21.28 -4.40
CA ILE A 581 -25.84 -21.10 -5.79
C ILE A 581 -24.70 -22.12 -6.10
N PRO A 582 -24.98 -23.44 -6.22
CA PRO A 582 -23.96 -24.48 -6.30
C PRO A 582 -23.12 -24.44 -7.58
N GLN A 583 -23.63 -23.84 -8.66
CA GLN A 583 -22.94 -23.74 -9.94
C GLN A 583 -21.66 -22.87 -9.90
N LEU A 584 -21.39 -22.19 -8.77
CA LEU A 584 -20.16 -21.42 -8.56
C LEU A 584 -18.99 -22.27 -8.03
N THR A 585 -19.20 -23.55 -7.73
CA THR A 585 -18.14 -24.45 -7.23
C THR A 585 -16.89 -24.49 -8.12
N PRO A 586 -16.97 -24.53 -9.47
CA PRO A 586 -15.78 -24.47 -10.31
C PRO A 586 -14.96 -23.18 -10.13
N LEU A 587 -15.62 -22.04 -9.93
CA LEU A 587 -14.98 -20.73 -9.70
C LEU A 587 -14.25 -20.73 -8.34
N ILE A 588 -14.90 -21.26 -7.30
CA ILE A 588 -14.30 -21.42 -5.97
C ILE A 588 -13.04 -22.28 -6.06
N ASN A 589 -13.11 -23.41 -6.77
CA ASN A 589 -11.96 -24.30 -6.92
C ASN A 589 -10.80 -23.60 -7.65
N ALA A 590 -11.08 -22.87 -8.73
CA ALA A 590 -10.08 -22.13 -9.50
C ALA A 590 -9.39 -21.03 -8.68
N LEU A 591 -10.11 -20.42 -7.73
CA LEU A 591 -9.58 -19.36 -6.88
C LEU A 591 -8.99 -19.84 -5.54
N SER A 592 -9.14 -21.13 -5.21
CA SER A 592 -8.75 -21.69 -3.91
C SER A 592 -7.27 -21.52 -3.57
N CYS A 593 -6.38 -21.47 -4.56
CA CYS A 593 -4.95 -21.20 -4.36
C CYS A 593 -4.65 -19.75 -3.94
N TRP A 594 -5.60 -18.83 -4.09
CA TRP A 594 -5.47 -17.41 -3.71
C TRP A 594 -6.10 -17.08 -2.35
N GLN A 595 -6.41 -18.08 -1.54
CA GLN A 595 -6.92 -17.87 -0.19
C GLN A 595 -5.85 -17.27 0.73
N LEU A 596 -6.29 -16.57 1.78
CA LEU A 596 -5.39 -16.03 2.80
C LEU A 596 -4.70 -17.16 3.58
N PRO A 597 -3.43 -16.99 3.98
CA PRO A 597 -2.77 -17.92 4.89
C PRO A 597 -3.55 -18.04 6.22
N ALA A 598 -3.50 -19.24 6.83
CA ALA A 598 -4.16 -19.46 8.11
C ALA A 598 -3.56 -18.58 9.22
N GLY A 599 -4.41 -18.07 10.11
CA GLY A 599 -3.97 -17.29 11.28
C GLY A 599 -3.63 -15.83 10.99
N GLN A 600 -3.90 -15.32 9.77
CA GLN A 600 -3.75 -13.90 9.48
C GLN A 600 -4.71 -13.06 10.32
N ARG A 601 -4.17 -12.07 11.04
CA ARG A 601 -4.93 -11.16 11.89
C ARG A 601 -5.66 -10.08 11.10
N GLU A 602 -5.09 -9.71 9.97
CA GLU A 602 -5.50 -8.59 9.14
C GLU A 602 -5.14 -8.90 7.69
N SER A 603 -5.93 -8.40 6.75
CA SER A 603 -5.71 -8.58 5.32
C SER A 603 -6.18 -7.35 4.56
N PRO A 604 -5.62 -7.10 3.37
CA PRO A 604 -6.16 -6.11 2.45
C PRO A 604 -7.58 -6.49 2.03
N LEU A 605 -8.52 -5.55 2.10
CA LEU A 605 -9.91 -5.76 1.72
C LEU A 605 -10.21 -5.02 0.41
N TYR A 606 -10.23 -3.69 0.45
CA TYR A 606 -10.58 -2.84 -0.69
C TYR A 606 -9.44 -1.90 -1.04
N ARG A 607 -9.49 -1.40 -2.26
CA ARG A 607 -8.61 -0.34 -2.72
C ARG A 607 -9.37 0.62 -3.63
N ARG A 608 -8.88 1.85 -3.70
CA ARG A 608 -9.22 2.69 -4.84
C ARG A 608 -8.56 2.11 -6.09
N HIS A 609 -9.13 2.36 -7.28
CA HIS A 609 -8.60 1.88 -8.55
C HIS A 609 -7.13 2.25 -8.82
N ASP A 610 -6.63 3.32 -8.19
CA ASP A 610 -5.22 3.76 -8.27
C ASP A 610 -4.30 3.08 -7.24
N GLY A 611 -4.84 2.21 -6.38
CA GLY A 611 -4.13 1.50 -5.31
C GLY A 611 -3.68 2.38 -4.14
N ARG A 612 -3.97 3.69 -4.16
CA ARG A 612 -3.42 4.63 -3.16
C ARG A 612 -4.15 4.63 -1.84
N TYR A 613 -5.41 4.18 -1.86
CA TYR A 613 -6.20 3.93 -0.66
C TYR A 613 -6.28 2.43 -0.45
N LEU A 614 -6.07 1.98 0.78
CA LEU A 614 -6.14 0.57 1.15
C LEU A 614 -6.98 0.41 2.41
N TRP A 615 -8.05 -0.37 2.34
CA TRP A 615 -8.85 -0.73 3.49
C TRP A 615 -8.44 -2.08 4.06
N THR A 616 -8.47 -2.18 5.38
CA THR A 616 -8.26 -3.41 6.13
C THR A 616 -9.27 -3.48 7.29
N SER A 617 -9.54 -4.68 7.81
CA SER A 617 -10.29 -4.82 9.05
C SER A 617 -9.83 -6.04 9.83
N PRO A 618 -9.08 -5.85 10.93
CA PRO A 618 -8.80 -6.94 11.87
C PRO A 618 -10.08 -7.55 12.46
N CYS A 619 -11.13 -6.74 12.59
CA CYS A 619 -12.42 -7.17 13.14
C CYS A 619 -13.09 -8.21 12.22
N LEU A 620 -13.23 -7.90 10.93
CA LEU A 620 -13.83 -8.81 9.95
C LEU A 620 -13.10 -10.14 9.83
N ASN A 621 -11.76 -10.13 9.85
CA ASN A 621 -10.98 -11.36 9.74
C ASN A 621 -11.16 -12.29 10.94
N GLN A 622 -11.35 -11.75 12.15
CA GLN A 622 -11.63 -12.58 13.31
C GLN A 622 -13.03 -13.20 13.24
N PHE A 623 -14.04 -12.45 12.77
CA PHE A 623 -15.38 -13.01 12.52
C PHE A 623 -15.34 -14.13 11.46
N ARG A 624 -14.63 -13.93 10.34
CA ARG A 624 -14.45 -14.96 9.31
C ARG A 624 -13.73 -16.20 9.85
N SER A 625 -12.68 -16.00 10.66
CA SER A 625 -11.96 -17.12 11.28
C SER A 625 -12.84 -17.90 12.26
N LEU A 626 -13.73 -17.23 13.00
CA LEU A 626 -14.64 -17.87 13.95
C LEU A 626 -15.67 -18.71 13.21
N ALA A 627 -16.34 -18.13 12.20
CA ALA A 627 -17.33 -18.81 11.39
C ALA A 627 -16.77 -20.09 10.76
N GLN A 628 -15.55 -20.04 10.19
CA GLN A 628 -14.93 -21.24 9.60
C GLN A 628 -14.68 -22.37 10.60
N THR A 629 -14.48 -22.09 11.89
CA THR A 629 -14.20 -23.11 12.90
C THR A 629 -15.45 -23.60 13.61
N GLU A 630 -16.42 -22.74 13.91
CA GLU A 630 -17.69 -23.16 14.53
C GLU A 630 -18.51 -24.00 13.54
N TYR A 631 -18.56 -23.64 12.24
CA TYR A 631 -19.15 -24.49 11.20
C TYR A 631 -18.41 -25.82 10.98
N ALA A 632 -17.16 -25.95 11.42
CA ALA A 632 -16.42 -27.21 11.35
C ALA A 632 -16.72 -28.13 12.53
N GLU A 633 -17.06 -27.59 13.70
CA GLU A 633 -17.46 -28.35 14.88
C GLU A 633 -18.92 -28.86 14.78
N GLU A 634 -19.83 -28.12 14.13
CA GLU A 634 -21.21 -28.57 13.90
C GLU A 634 -21.36 -29.66 12.82
N ASN A 635 -20.32 -29.99 12.05
CA ASN A 635 -20.33 -31.11 11.11
C ASN A 635 -20.06 -32.49 11.77
N HIS A 636 -20.05 -32.55 13.10
CA HIS A 636 -19.90 -33.79 13.87
C HIS A 636 -21.06 -34.06 14.82
N GLU A 637 -22.30 -33.70 14.48
CA GLU A 637 -23.51 -34.36 14.96
C GLU A 637 -24.71 -33.75 14.25
N TYR A 638 -25.43 -34.56 13.48
CA TYR A 638 -26.88 -34.55 13.23
C TYR A 638 -27.15 -35.32 11.93
N ILE A 639 -26.91 -36.63 12.00
CA ILE A 639 -27.78 -37.60 11.32
C ILE A 639 -28.85 -37.98 12.34
N SER A 640 -30.06 -37.46 12.19
CA SER A 640 -31.31 -38.12 12.56
C SER A 640 -32.48 -37.51 11.80
#